data_AF-A0A0L0QTS3-F1
#
_entry.id   AF-A0A0L0QTS3-F1
#
_cell.length_a   1.000
_cell.length_b   1.000
_cell.length_c   1.000
_cell.angle_alpha   90.00
_cell.angle_beta   90.00
_cell.angle_gamma   90.00
#
_symmetry.space_group_name_H-M   'P 1'
#
loop_
_entity.id
_entity.type
_entity.pdbx_description
1 polymer ?
#
loop_
_entity_poly.entity_id
_entity_poly.type
_entity_poly.pdbx_seq_one_letter_code
_entity_poly.pdbx_strand_id
1 'polypeptide(L)'
;MRKSAILVVFMLIVQLFSTLTVLADSNKKGGDYNQLSEEEVFPNEADEAINKDESPKPKIENKSNLDTEGHSNYGTENNLEVEDKEAENESVPNSSIKDKATEKNTEQGVQENQDNGNEIKKEEVLESRTLTSQTINESNTSLLGHIKKGTKIYKTIGDTATSFSSDKYLNKVYYIKKQAKMGDQLYYLISTEPSSTRGIIGWLKAKDLRTHIHKGIDKKNKLLYLKGTGSAYSKAWGGPKDLVYADLAGQKGKIFKVNKTEKVGNNTWYRGNLNGKEVFIHSSYLAGVEESNTSLLGHIKKGTKIYKTIGDTATSFSSDKYLNKVYYIKKQAKMGDQLYYLISTEPSSTRGIIGWLKAKDLRTHIHKGIDKKNKFLYVKGTGSAYSKAWGGPKDLVYADLAGQKGKIFKVNKTEKVGNNTWYRGNLNGKEVFIHSSYLAGVEESNTSLLGHIKKGTKIYKTIGDTATSFSSDKYLNKVYYIKKQAKMGDQLYYLISTEPSSTRGIIGWLKAKDLRTHIHKGIDKKNKFLYVKGTGSAYSKAWGGPKDLVYADLAGQKGKIFKVNKTEKVGNNTWYRGDLNGKEVFIHSSYLAGVEESNTSLLGHIKKGTKIYKTIGDTATSFSSDKYLNKVYYIKKQAKMGDQLYYLISTEPSSTRGIIGWLKAKDLRTHIHKGIDKKNKFLYVKGTGSAYSKAWGGPKDLVYADLAGQKGKIFKVNKTEKVGNNTWYRGDLNGKEVFIHSSYLAGVEESNTSLLGHIKKGTKIYKTIGDTATSFSSDKYLNKVYYIKKQAKMGDQLYYLISTEPSSTRGIIGWLKAKDLRTHIHKGIDK
;
A
#
# COMPACT_ATOMS: atom_id res chain seq x y z
N MET A 1 38.14 -26.51 -1.84
CA MET A 1 37.67 -27.57 -0.91
C MET A 1 36.14 -27.56 -0.88
N ARG A 2 35.53 -28.75 -0.92
CA ARG A 2 34.09 -29.12 -0.97
C ARG A 2 33.34 -28.68 -2.25
N LYS A 3 33.23 -29.47 -3.34
CA LYS A 3 32.88 -30.89 -3.66
C LYS A 3 31.38 -31.16 -3.94
N SER A 4 31.18 -31.74 -5.13
CA SER A 4 30.16 -32.72 -5.59
C SER A 4 28.78 -32.18 -5.99
N ALA A 5 28.30 -32.23 -7.25
CA ALA A 5 28.20 -33.30 -8.26
C ALA A 5 27.17 -34.38 -7.91
N ILE A 6 25.98 -34.34 -8.55
CA ILE A 6 25.10 -35.49 -8.79
C ILE A 6 24.44 -35.33 -10.17
N LEU A 7 24.60 -36.39 -10.96
CA LEU A 7 24.09 -36.62 -12.30
C LEU A 7 23.27 -37.91 -12.21
N VAL A 8 21.96 -37.90 -12.48
CA VAL A 8 21.18 -39.13 -12.73
C VAL A 8 20.06 -38.88 -13.74
N VAL A 9 20.08 -39.76 -14.73
CA VAL A 9 19.17 -40.05 -15.82
C VAL A 9 17.79 -40.47 -15.30
N PHE A 10 16.69 -39.99 -15.90
CA PHE A 10 15.44 -40.78 -15.92
C PHE A 10 14.70 -40.59 -17.24
N MET A 11 14.55 -41.73 -17.93
CA MET A 11 13.83 -41.95 -19.17
C MET A 11 12.54 -42.72 -18.80
N LEU A 12 11.44 -42.43 -19.52
CA LEU A 12 10.18 -43.21 -19.61
C LEU A 12 9.24 -43.30 -18.39
N ILE A 13 8.01 -42.80 -18.55
CA ILE A 13 6.74 -43.54 -18.35
C ILE A 13 5.60 -42.81 -19.13
N VAL A 14 5.12 -43.53 -20.16
CA VAL A 14 3.74 -43.82 -20.63
C VAL A 14 2.57 -42.85 -20.33
N GLN A 15 1.94 -42.44 -21.44
CA GLN A 15 0.50 -42.25 -21.76
C GLN A 15 -0.54 -42.02 -20.65
N LEU A 16 -1.36 -40.99 -20.87
CA LEU A 16 -2.83 -41.05 -21.06
C LEU A 16 -3.32 -39.59 -21.08
N PHE A 17 -4.01 -39.15 -22.14
CA PHE A 17 -5.26 -38.37 -22.06
C PHE A 17 -5.81 -38.15 -23.47
N SER A 18 -7.08 -38.46 -23.57
CA SER A 18 -7.95 -38.64 -24.71
C SER A 18 -8.27 -37.32 -25.43
N THR A 19 -8.40 -37.41 -26.74
CA THR A 19 -8.95 -36.37 -27.61
C THR A 19 -10.48 -36.32 -27.46
N LEU A 20 -11.00 -35.18 -26.98
CA LEU A 20 -12.39 -34.79 -27.20
C LEU A 20 -12.47 -34.04 -28.53
N THR A 21 -13.08 -34.67 -29.51
CA THR A 21 -13.54 -34.07 -30.77
C THR A 21 -14.84 -33.30 -30.51
N VAL A 22 -14.84 -32.00 -30.76
CA VAL A 22 -16.07 -31.21 -30.95
C VAL A 22 -16.26 -31.01 -32.45
N LEU A 23 -17.45 -31.39 -32.90
CA LEU A 23 -17.95 -31.25 -34.27
C LEU A 23 -18.09 -29.78 -34.68
N ALA A 24 -17.86 -29.56 -35.97
CA ALA A 24 -18.01 -28.30 -36.68
C ALA A 24 -19.46 -27.81 -36.71
N ASP A 25 -19.63 -26.49 -36.79
CA ASP A 25 -20.72 -25.93 -37.58
C ASP A 25 -20.18 -24.78 -38.43
N SER A 26 -20.43 -24.88 -39.73
CA SER A 26 -19.99 -23.94 -40.75
C SER A 26 -21.19 -23.62 -41.61
N ASN A 27 -21.73 -22.41 -41.45
CA ASN A 27 -22.72 -21.86 -42.37
C ASN A 27 -22.18 -20.62 -43.08
N LYS A 28 -22.20 -20.72 -44.41
CA LYS A 28 -21.86 -19.69 -45.40
C LYS A 28 -22.90 -18.58 -45.45
N LYS A 29 -22.43 -17.38 -45.81
CA LYS A 29 -22.96 -16.41 -46.81
C LYS A 29 -21.89 -15.29 -46.87
N GLY A 30 -21.34 -14.80 -47.98
CA GLY A 30 -21.80 -14.71 -49.37
C GLY A 30 -21.96 -13.22 -49.74
N GLY A 31 -21.05 -12.68 -50.57
CA GLY A 31 -21.11 -11.34 -51.20
C GLY A 31 -20.12 -10.33 -50.61
N ASP A 32 -19.54 -9.38 -51.33
CA ASP A 32 -19.27 -9.17 -52.76
C ASP A 32 -18.16 -8.09 -52.80
N TYR A 33 -17.44 -8.00 -53.91
CA TYR A 33 -16.27 -7.16 -54.11
C TYR A 33 -16.60 -5.65 -54.13
N ASN A 34 -15.76 -4.82 -53.50
CA ASN A 34 -15.25 -3.63 -54.17
C ASN A 34 -13.92 -3.14 -53.56
N GLN A 35 -13.01 -2.92 -54.49
CA GLN A 35 -11.64 -2.45 -54.37
C GLN A 35 -11.67 -0.93 -54.29
N LEU A 36 -10.86 -0.31 -53.42
CA LEU A 36 -10.27 1.02 -53.66
C LEU A 36 -9.08 1.22 -52.70
N SER A 37 -7.95 1.47 -53.34
CA SER A 37 -6.62 1.82 -52.84
C SER A 37 -6.58 3.23 -52.25
N GLU A 38 -5.68 3.45 -51.28
CA GLU A 38 -4.81 4.64 -51.09
C GLU A 38 -4.16 4.51 -49.69
N GLU A 39 -2.97 3.94 -49.61
CA GLU A 39 -1.67 4.63 -49.64
C GLU A 39 -1.40 5.47 -48.38
N GLU A 40 -0.57 4.88 -47.52
CA GLU A 40 0.03 5.52 -46.35
C GLU A 40 1.01 6.61 -46.79
N VAL A 41 0.87 7.82 -46.25
CA VAL A 41 1.95 8.82 -46.26
C VAL A 41 2.25 9.25 -44.83
N PHE A 42 3.43 8.84 -44.35
CA PHE A 42 4.11 9.43 -43.20
C PHE A 42 4.86 10.71 -43.65
N PRO A 43 4.88 11.80 -42.87
CA PRO A 43 5.91 12.81 -42.99
C PRO A 43 6.94 12.71 -41.86
N ASN A 44 8.21 12.70 -42.27
CA ASN A 44 9.40 12.91 -41.45
C ASN A 44 9.64 14.41 -41.19
N GLU A 45 10.48 14.65 -40.18
CA GLU A 45 10.93 15.90 -39.54
C GLU A 45 11.41 17.05 -40.44
N ALA A 46 11.22 18.31 -39.99
CA ALA A 46 12.30 19.26 -39.61
C ALA A 46 11.75 20.66 -39.25
N ASP A 47 12.48 21.37 -38.38
CA ASP A 47 12.21 22.70 -37.80
C ASP A 47 12.20 23.87 -38.83
N GLU A 48 11.36 24.88 -38.60
CA GLU A 48 11.74 26.29 -38.75
C GLU A 48 10.76 27.23 -38.01
N ALA A 49 11.32 28.28 -37.39
CA ALA A 49 10.61 29.29 -36.60
C ALA A 49 10.17 30.47 -37.48
N ILE A 50 9.02 31.11 -37.16
CA ILE A 50 8.75 32.57 -37.30
C ILE A 50 7.42 32.93 -36.61
N ASN A 51 7.42 34.10 -35.95
CA ASN A 51 6.32 34.80 -35.26
C ASN A 51 5.14 35.19 -36.18
N LYS A 52 3.90 35.18 -35.64
CA LYS A 52 3.06 36.37 -35.30
C LYS A 52 1.63 35.98 -34.88
N ASP A 53 1.11 36.77 -33.93
CA ASP A 53 -0.29 37.12 -33.59
C ASP A 53 -1.44 36.16 -33.95
N GLU A 54 -2.27 35.76 -32.97
CA GLU A 54 -3.39 36.57 -32.48
C GLU A 54 -4.11 35.85 -31.32
N SER A 55 -4.51 36.62 -30.29
CA SER A 55 -5.28 36.15 -29.14
C SER A 55 -6.77 36.12 -29.46
N PRO A 56 -7.56 35.33 -28.72
CA PRO A 56 -8.67 35.97 -28.01
C PRO A 56 -8.78 35.53 -26.54
N LYS A 57 -8.85 36.53 -25.67
CA LYS A 57 -9.38 36.43 -24.30
C LYS A 57 -10.86 36.01 -24.33
N PRO A 58 -11.35 35.39 -23.25
CA PRO A 58 -12.62 35.81 -22.68
C PRO A 58 -12.48 36.36 -21.26
N LYS A 59 -13.39 37.29 -21.00
CA LYS A 59 -13.45 38.23 -19.90
C LYS A 59 -13.80 37.56 -18.56
N ILE A 60 -13.23 38.15 -17.52
CA ILE A 60 -13.68 38.05 -16.13
C ILE A 60 -14.96 38.90 -16.01
N GLU A 61 -16.03 38.31 -15.49
CA GLU A 61 -17.08 39.06 -14.81
C GLU A 61 -17.17 38.59 -13.36
N ASN A 62 -16.78 39.48 -12.46
CA ASN A 62 -17.09 39.44 -11.05
C ASN A 62 -18.52 39.95 -10.86
N LYS A 63 -19.37 39.19 -10.16
CA LYS A 63 -20.44 39.76 -9.35
C LYS A 63 -20.38 39.19 -7.95
N SER A 64 -19.90 40.03 -7.05
CA SER A 64 -20.11 40.00 -5.61
C SER A 64 -21.60 40.11 -5.28
N ASN A 65 -22.06 39.39 -4.28
CA ASN A 65 -22.89 39.95 -3.22
C ASN A 65 -22.72 39.12 -1.93
N LEU A 66 -22.29 39.82 -0.89
CA LEU A 66 -22.55 39.46 0.51
C LEU A 66 -24.05 39.63 0.75
N ASP A 67 -24.65 38.77 1.56
CA ASP A 67 -25.36 39.19 2.76
C ASP A 67 -25.59 38.01 3.72
N THR A 68 -25.94 38.37 4.94
CA THR A 68 -25.50 37.78 6.20
C THR A 68 -26.69 37.13 6.93
N GLU A 69 -26.37 36.36 7.98
CA GLU A 69 -27.22 35.96 9.13
C GLU A 69 -28.10 34.70 9.01
N GLY A 70 -28.09 33.90 10.09
CA GLY A 70 -29.05 32.82 10.30
C GLY A 70 -28.56 31.69 11.22
N HIS A 71 -28.83 31.84 12.52
CA HIS A 71 -28.48 30.96 13.63
C HIS A 71 -28.92 29.48 13.55
N SER A 72 -28.08 28.65 14.18
CA SER A 72 -28.34 27.41 14.96
C SER A 72 -29.78 26.95 15.21
N ASN A 73 -30.05 25.64 15.09
CA ASN A 73 -30.32 24.80 16.26
C ASN A 73 -30.27 23.28 16.02
N TYR A 74 -30.15 22.58 17.16
CA TYR A 74 -29.80 21.20 17.46
C TYR A 74 -30.81 20.09 17.09
N GLY A 75 -30.25 18.87 16.99
CA GLY A 75 -30.77 17.64 17.60
C GLY A 75 -30.38 16.39 16.82
N THR A 76 -30.11 15.21 17.38
CA THR A 76 -29.85 14.69 18.74
C THR A 76 -29.26 13.27 18.53
N GLU A 77 -28.35 12.86 19.42
CA GLU A 77 -27.93 11.51 19.83
C GLU A 77 -27.74 10.35 18.83
N ASN A 78 -26.56 9.70 18.94
CA ASN A 78 -26.52 8.30 19.35
C ASN A 78 -25.16 7.94 19.99
N ASN A 79 -25.25 7.39 21.20
CA ASN A 79 -24.19 6.78 21.99
C ASN A 79 -23.59 5.55 21.29
N LEU A 80 -22.27 5.39 21.36
CA LEU A 80 -21.62 4.08 21.42
C LEU A 80 -20.39 4.16 22.34
N GLU A 81 -20.43 3.36 23.40
CA GLU A 81 -19.38 3.07 24.37
C GLU A 81 -18.15 2.45 23.72
N VAL A 82 -16.94 2.81 24.18
CA VAL A 82 -15.75 1.94 24.10
C VAL A 82 -14.85 2.17 25.32
N GLU A 83 -14.77 1.10 26.12
CA GLU A 83 -13.67 0.56 26.93
C GLU A 83 -12.44 1.44 27.23
N ASP A 84 -12.25 1.73 28.52
CA ASP A 84 -10.96 2.06 29.12
C ASP A 84 -10.08 0.80 29.23
N LYS A 85 -8.84 0.89 28.73
CA LYS A 85 -7.76 -0.04 29.07
C LYS A 85 -6.58 0.73 29.65
N GLU A 86 -6.19 0.28 30.84
CA GLU A 86 -5.02 0.68 31.61
C GLU A 86 -3.71 0.47 30.83
N ALA A 87 -2.71 1.29 31.15
CA ALA A 87 -1.30 0.97 30.92
C ALA A 87 -0.42 1.70 31.96
N GLU A 88 -0.11 0.94 33.02
CA GLU A 88 1.19 0.67 33.63
C GLU A 88 2.23 1.80 33.87
N ASN A 89 2.62 1.87 35.14
CA ASN A 89 3.84 2.46 35.70
C ASN A 89 5.05 1.53 35.52
N GLU A 90 6.23 2.10 35.28
CA GLU A 90 7.53 1.50 35.66
C GLU A 90 8.47 2.53 36.32
N SER A 91 8.67 2.33 37.63
CA SER A 91 9.93 2.17 38.41
C SER A 91 11.20 3.06 38.26
N VAL A 92 11.50 3.77 39.38
CA VAL A 92 12.72 3.91 40.28
C VAL A 92 14.18 3.94 39.71
N PRO A 93 15.23 4.52 40.39
CA PRO A 93 15.71 4.31 41.80
C PRO A 93 16.00 5.62 42.60
N ASN A 94 15.83 5.76 43.92
CA ASN A 94 16.34 5.12 45.16
C ASN A 94 17.61 5.77 45.77
N SER A 95 17.49 6.32 47.00
CA SER A 95 18.40 6.12 48.17
C SER A 95 17.77 6.82 49.41
N SER A 96 17.18 6.08 50.35
CA SER A 96 17.73 5.46 51.56
C SER A 96 17.98 6.41 52.74
N ILE A 97 17.26 6.21 53.85
CA ILE A 97 17.77 5.60 55.10
C ILE A 97 16.54 5.12 55.92
N LYS A 98 16.62 3.87 56.40
CA LYS A 98 15.71 3.21 57.34
C LYS A 98 16.19 3.51 58.77
N ASP A 99 15.27 3.54 59.74
CA ASP A 99 15.25 2.49 60.77
C ASP A 99 13.92 2.42 61.54
N LYS A 100 13.56 1.18 61.86
CA LYS A 100 12.38 0.73 62.61
C LYS A 100 12.55 1.00 64.11
N ALA A 101 11.45 1.28 64.80
CA ALA A 101 11.28 0.83 66.18
C ALA A 101 9.80 0.53 66.48
N THR A 102 9.66 -0.55 67.23
CA THR A 102 8.50 -1.38 67.54
C THR A 102 7.62 -0.78 68.64
N GLU A 103 6.30 -0.98 68.56
CA GLU A 103 5.37 -0.79 69.68
C GLU A 103 5.57 -1.87 70.76
N LYS A 104 5.59 -1.43 72.02
CA LYS A 104 5.41 -2.29 73.20
C LYS A 104 4.53 -1.57 74.22
N ASN A 105 3.44 -2.23 74.60
CA ASN A 105 2.59 -1.89 75.74
C ASN A 105 3.35 -2.05 77.06
N THR A 106 3.12 -1.13 78.01
CA THR A 106 3.07 -1.41 79.45
C THR A 106 2.23 -0.35 80.17
N GLU A 107 1.18 -0.79 80.87
CA GLU A 107 0.51 -0.08 81.98
C GLU A 107 1.18 -0.43 83.31
N GLN A 108 1.27 0.54 84.23
CA GLN A 108 1.31 0.48 85.71
C GLN A 108 1.74 1.88 86.17
N GLY A 109 1.10 2.61 87.09
CA GLY A 109 0.59 2.25 88.41
C GLY A 109 1.32 3.17 89.41
N VAL A 110 0.67 4.24 89.93
CA VAL A 110 0.31 4.46 91.37
C VAL A 110 1.56 4.77 92.24
N GLN A 111 1.67 5.83 93.07
CA GLN A 111 0.79 6.30 94.15
C GLN A 111 1.27 7.66 94.72
N GLU A 112 0.33 8.41 95.31
CA GLU A 112 0.54 9.43 96.35
C GLU A 112 1.05 8.83 97.67
N ASN A 113 1.80 9.62 98.45
CA ASN A 113 1.52 9.86 99.88
C ASN A 113 2.55 10.81 100.50
N GLN A 114 2.07 11.82 101.24
CA GLN A 114 2.45 12.08 102.65
C GLN A 114 1.64 13.28 103.21
N ASP A 115 0.61 12.94 104.00
CA ASP A 115 0.28 13.35 105.39
C ASP A 115 1.10 14.48 106.05
N ASN A 116 0.69 15.18 107.11
CA ASN A 116 -0.54 15.54 107.85
C ASN A 116 0.00 16.24 109.13
N GLY A 117 -0.80 17.05 109.82
CA GLY A 117 -0.41 17.51 111.16
C GLY A 117 -1.30 18.55 111.83
N ASN A 118 -2.31 18.04 112.55
CA ASN A 118 -2.99 18.52 113.78
C ASN A 118 -3.41 20.00 113.99
N GLU A 119 -4.74 20.18 114.09
CA GLU A 119 -5.54 20.44 115.32
C GLU A 119 -4.92 21.40 116.38
N ILE A 120 -5.55 22.44 116.96
CA ILE A 120 -6.88 22.68 117.55
C ILE A 120 -7.06 24.22 117.67
N LYS A 121 -8.29 24.76 117.66
CA LYS A 121 -8.69 25.90 118.53
C LYS A 121 -10.22 26.06 118.62
N LYS A 122 -10.73 25.96 119.85
CA LYS A 122 -11.99 26.54 120.32
C LYS A 122 -11.87 28.08 120.30
N GLU A 123 -12.95 28.81 120.02
CA GLU A 123 -13.71 29.60 121.01
C GLU A 123 -14.95 30.26 120.38
N GLU A 124 -15.89 30.60 121.26
CA GLU A 124 -17.27 31.04 121.05
C GLU A 124 -17.46 32.46 120.49
N VAL A 125 -18.56 32.62 119.74
CA VAL A 125 -19.64 33.62 119.86
C VAL A 125 -19.26 35.07 120.22
N LEU A 126 -19.58 36.03 119.33
CA LEU A 126 -20.57 37.07 119.63
C LEU A 126 -21.06 37.83 118.39
N GLU A 127 -22.34 38.21 118.50
CA GLU A 127 -23.27 38.69 117.49
C GLU A 127 -22.91 40.04 116.87
N SER A 128 -23.36 40.28 115.63
CA SER A 128 -24.55 41.11 115.39
C SER A 128 -24.62 41.70 113.97
N ARG A 129 -25.87 41.87 113.54
CA ARG A 129 -26.39 42.65 112.39
C ARG A 129 -26.50 41.91 111.05
N THR A 130 -27.68 41.34 110.89
CA THR A 130 -28.41 41.12 109.65
C THR A 130 -28.29 42.30 108.67
N LEU A 131 -27.53 42.09 107.60
CA LEU A 131 -27.78 42.68 106.29
C LEU A 131 -28.03 41.50 105.35
N THR A 132 -29.18 41.48 104.70
CA THR A 132 -29.53 40.54 103.63
C THR A 132 -28.37 40.41 102.64
N SER A 133 -27.59 39.33 102.74
CA SER A 133 -26.51 39.02 101.82
C SER A 133 -27.14 38.62 100.48
N GLN A 134 -27.13 39.54 99.51
CA GLN A 134 -27.55 39.21 98.16
C GLN A 134 -26.56 38.18 97.59
N THR A 135 -27.05 36.96 97.33
CA THR A 135 -26.23 35.90 96.75
C THR A 135 -25.77 36.29 95.34
N ILE A 136 -24.46 36.39 95.14
CA ILE A 136 -23.86 36.69 93.83
C ILE A 136 -23.62 35.37 93.10
N ASN A 137 -24.34 35.17 91.99
CA ASN A 137 -24.16 33.98 91.16
C ASN A 137 -23.31 34.31 89.94
N GLU A 138 -22.08 33.81 89.92
CA GLU A 138 -21.14 34.01 88.81
C GLU A 138 -21.25 32.88 87.78
N SER A 139 -21.08 33.22 86.50
CA SER A 139 -20.99 32.25 85.40
C SER A 139 -20.01 32.71 84.33
N ASN A 140 -19.52 31.76 83.54
CA ASN A 140 -18.68 32.07 82.39
C ASN A 140 -19.51 32.66 81.25
N THR A 141 -18.91 33.57 80.51
CA THR A 141 -19.49 34.13 79.28
C THR A 141 -18.38 34.39 78.26
N SER A 142 -18.73 34.79 77.05
CA SER A 142 -17.74 35.21 76.06
C SER A 142 -18.30 36.33 75.22
N LEU A 143 -18.06 37.56 75.67
CA LEU A 143 -18.46 38.77 74.98
C LEU A 143 -17.24 39.68 74.73
N LEU A 144 -17.38 40.57 73.76
CA LEU A 144 -16.59 41.79 73.68
C LEU A 144 -17.48 42.98 74.02
N GLY A 145 -16.95 43.96 74.74
CA GLY A 145 -17.72 45.10 75.24
C GLY A 145 -17.02 46.44 75.04
N HIS A 146 -17.80 47.46 74.67
CA HIS A 146 -17.43 48.87 74.76
C HIS A 146 -18.15 49.53 75.93
N ILE A 147 -17.44 50.32 76.72
CA ILE A 147 -17.97 51.01 77.90
C ILE A 147 -18.69 52.29 77.46
N LYS A 148 -19.89 52.54 78.01
CA LYS A 148 -20.62 53.79 77.80
C LYS A 148 -20.01 54.91 78.65
N LYS A 149 -20.14 56.17 78.22
CA LYS A 149 -19.61 57.33 78.96
C LYS A 149 -20.33 57.49 80.31
N GLY A 150 -19.60 57.91 81.35
CA GLY A 150 -20.18 58.24 82.66
C GLY A 150 -20.48 57.03 83.56
N THR A 151 -19.96 55.84 83.22
CA THR A 151 -20.22 54.61 83.99
C THR A 151 -19.19 54.42 85.10
N LYS A 152 -19.58 53.78 86.21
CA LYS A 152 -18.67 53.39 87.30
C LYS A 152 -18.24 51.93 87.14
N ILE A 153 -16.95 51.67 87.40
CA ILE A 153 -16.36 50.33 87.44
C ILE A 153 -16.19 49.94 88.90
N TYR A 154 -16.64 48.74 89.27
CA TYR A 154 -16.60 48.24 90.64
C TYR A 154 -15.49 47.21 90.80
N LYS A 155 -14.64 47.31 91.82
CA LYS A 155 -13.67 46.23 92.12
C LYS A 155 -14.40 44.98 92.62
N THR A 156 -15.39 45.18 93.49
CA THR A 156 -16.26 44.14 94.04
C THR A 156 -17.72 44.49 93.72
N ILE A 157 -18.51 43.50 93.30
CA ILE A 157 -19.93 43.72 92.96
C ILE A 157 -20.69 44.16 94.21
N GLY A 158 -21.51 45.22 94.08
CA GLY A 158 -22.34 45.74 95.17
C GLY A 158 -21.64 46.73 96.10
N ASP A 159 -20.31 46.83 96.05
CA ASP A 159 -19.54 47.76 96.85
C ASP A 159 -19.30 49.08 96.10
N THR A 160 -20.10 50.10 96.44
CA THR A 160 -19.97 51.43 95.84
C THR A 160 -18.73 52.19 96.27
N ALA A 161 -18.13 51.85 97.44
CA ALA A 161 -16.95 52.52 97.97
C ALA A 161 -15.69 52.17 97.17
N THR A 162 -15.65 51.00 96.53
CA THR A 162 -14.54 50.58 95.67
C THR A 162 -14.75 50.89 94.18
N SER A 163 -15.76 51.70 93.85
CA SER A 163 -16.06 52.10 92.48
C SER A 163 -15.21 53.27 91.98
N PHE A 164 -14.80 53.25 90.71
CA PHE A 164 -14.01 54.32 90.08
C PHE A 164 -14.51 54.66 88.68
N SER A 165 -14.11 55.84 88.17
CA SER A 165 -14.55 56.30 86.85
C SER A 165 -14.02 55.42 85.71
N SER A 166 -14.89 55.18 84.71
CA SER A 166 -14.55 54.48 83.47
C SER A 166 -13.84 55.35 82.43
N ASP A 167 -13.66 56.65 82.64
CA ASP A 167 -13.24 57.58 81.57
C ASP A 167 -11.93 57.18 80.87
N LYS A 168 -10.94 56.71 81.62
CA LYS A 168 -9.66 56.23 81.04
C LYS A 168 -9.82 54.98 80.17
N TYR A 169 -10.91 54.24 80.34
CA TYR A 169 -11.24 53.00 79.63
C TYR A 169 -12.22 53.21 78.45
N LEU A 170 -12.69 54.42 78.19
CA LEU A 170 -13.56 54.68 77.01
C LEU A 170 -12.80 54.51 75.68
N ASN A 171 -13.55 54.31 74.59
CA ASN A 171 -13.09 54.20 73.19
C ASN A 171 -12.19 52.98 72.90
N LYS A 172 -12.32 51.94 73.72
CA LYS A 172 -11.55 50.69 73.65
C LYS A 172 -12.47 49.49 73.86
N VAL A 173 -12.18 48.38 73.18
CA VAL A 173 -12.89 47.12 73.36
C VAL A 173 -12.23 46.26 74.45
N TYR A 174 -13.06 45.64 75.28
CA TYR A 174 -12.65 44.77 76.38
C TYR A 174 -13.24 43.37 76.21
N TYR A 175 -12.51 42.37 76.73
CA TYR A 175 -13.01 41.02 76.84
C TYR A 175 -13.87 40.87 78.09
N ILE A 176 -14.98 40.17 77.96
CA ILE A 176 -15.85 39.80 79.08
C ILE A 176 -15.94 38.28 79.09
N LYS A 177 -15.28 37.66 80.06
CA LYS A 177 -15.21 36.19 80.21
C LYS A 177 -15.97 35.65 81.41
N LYS A 178 -16.47 36.55 82.25
CA LYS A 178 -17.24 36.23 83.46
C LYS A 178 -18.38 37.23 83.60
N GLN A 179 -19.54 36.74 84.01
CA GLN A 179 -20.71 37.54 84.34
C GLN A 179 -21.25 37.13 85.70
N ALA A 180 -21.99 38.01 86.37
CA ALA A 180 -22.53 37.75 87.69
C ALA A 180 -23.90 38.39 87.85
N LYS A 181 -24.83 37.69 88.50
CA LYS A 181 -26.17 38.21 88.81
C LYS A 181 -26.26 38.51 90.31
N MET A 182 -26.65 39.73 90.65
CA MET A 182 -26.93 40.20 92.01
C MET A 182 -28.32 40.86 92.02
N GLY A 183 -29.31 40.17 92.61
CA GLY A 183 -30.73 40.51 92.41
C GLY A 183 -31.11 40.47 90.93
N ASP A 184 -31.81 41.49 90.43
CA ASP A 184 -32.16 41.63 89.01
C ASP A 184 -31.08 42.29 88.15
N GLN A 185 -29.91 42.60 88.72
CA GLN A 185 -28.83 43.29 88.02
C GLN A 185 -27.76 42.29 87.54
N LEU A 186 -27.49 42.31 86.23
CA LEU A 186 -26.39 41.58 85.61
C LEU A 186 -25.14 42.46 85.55
N TYR A 187 -24.01 41.89 85.96
CA TYR A 187 -22.69 42.49 85.91
C TYR A 187 -21.75 41.70 85.00
N TYR A 188 -20.84 42.41 84.35
CA TYR A 188 -19.81 41.86 83.48
C TYR A 188 -18.42 42.24 83.99
N LEU A 189 -17.55 41.24 84.12
CA LEU A 189 -16.15 41.44 84.45
C LEU A 189 -15.39 41.79 83.17
N ILE A 190 -14.91 43.02 83.06
CA ILE A 190 -14.13 43.48 81.91
C ILE A 190 -12.64 43.24 82.11
N SER A 191 -11.99 42.81 81.04
CA SER A 191 -10.55 42.52 81.01
C SER A 191 -9.90 43.05 79.73
N THR A 192 -8.62 43.42 79.86
CA THR A 192 -7.75 43.74 78.73
C THR A 192 -7.30 42.49 77.96
N GLU A 193 -7.39 41.32 78.57
CA GLU A 193 -7.01 40.01 78.01
C GLU A 193 -8.22 39.08 77.87
N PRO A 194 -8.18 38.07 76.99
CA PRO A 194 -9.26 37.09 76.85
C PRO A 194 -9.31 36.10 78.04
N SER A 195 -9.35 36.62 79.28
CA SER A 195 -9.32 35.87 80.53
C SER A 195 -10.27 36.49 81.58
N SER A 196 -10.81 35.65 82.47
CA SER A 196 -11.58 36.06 83.65
C SER A 196 -10.71 36.25 84.91
N THR A 197 -9.40 36.02 84.82
CA THR A 197 -8.46 36.12 85.95
C THR A 197 -7.25 37.00 85.66
N ARG A 198 -6.90 37.22 84.39
CA ARG A 198 -5.77 38.05 83.96
C ARG A 198 -6.25 39.31 83.28
N GLY A 199 -5.52 40.41 83.47
CA GLY A 199 -5.83 41.71 82.85
C GLY A 199 -7.13 42.34 83.33
N ILE A 200 -7.65 41.91 84.48
CA ILE A 200 -8.93 42.35 85.05
C ILE A 200 -8.90 43.83 85.40
N ILE A 201 -9.96 44.53 85.03
CA ILE A 201 -10.16 45.95 85.38
C ILE A 201 -11.21 46.06 86.48
N GLY A 202 -12.32 45.34 86.37
CA GLY A 202 -13.41 45.34 87.34
C GLY A 202 -14.76 44.98 86.73
N TRP A 203 -15.81 45.06 87.53
CA TRP A 203 -17.19 44.76 87.17
C TRP A 203 -17.95 46.01 86.71
N LEU A 204 -18.77 45.89 85.68
CA LEU A 204 -19.74 46.92 85.27
C LEU A 204 -21.13 46.31 85.15
N LYS A 205 -22.17 47.12 85.33
CA LYS A 205 -23.54 46.67 85.01
C LYS A 205 -23.63 46.40 83.50
N ALA A 206 -24.32 45.34 83.11
CA ALA A 206 -24.46 44.95 81.70
C ALA A 206 -25.07 46.07 80.84
N LYS A 207 -26.03 46.84 81.40
CA LYS A 207 -26.65 47.99 80.71
C LYS A 207 -25.68 49.15 80.41
N ASP A 208 -24.55 49.20 81.09
CA ASP A 208 -23.51 50.23 80.94
C ASP A 208 -22.48 49.86 79.86
N LEU A 209 -22.64 48.68 79.25
CA LEU A 209 -21.82 48.18 78.16
C LEU A 209 -22.64 48.05 76.87
N ARG A 210 -21.99 48.24 75.73
CA ARG A 210 -22.46 47.69 74.46
C ARG A 210 -21.68 46.41 74.21
N THR A 211 -22.37 45.27 74.17
CA THR A 211 -21.72 43.97 74.05
C THR A 211 -22.10 43.24 72.76
N HIS A 212 -21.19 42.39 72.30
CA HIS A 212 -21.45 41.41 71.25
C HIS A 212 -20.91 40.04 71.66
N ILE A 213 -21.61 38.99 71.26
CA ILE A 213 -21.15 37.61 71.42
C ILE A 213 -19.80 37.46 70.71
N HIS A 214 -18.83 36.88 71.42
CA HIS A 214 -17.48 36.67 70.92
C HIS A 214 -17.19 35.18 70.83
N LYS A 215 -16.88 34.70 69.62
CA LYS A 215 -16.59 33.29 69.34
C LYS A 215 -15.30 33.14 68.54
N GLY A 216 -14.35 32.36 69.05
CA GLY A 216 -13.22 31.90 68.26
C GLY A 216 -13.71 30.87 67.22
N ILE A 217 -13.29 31.02 65.96
CA ILE A 217 -13.70 30.13 64.88
C ILE A 217 -12.61 29.11 64.57
N ASP A 218 -11.41 29.58 64.24
CA ASP A 218 -10.27 28.73 63.91
C ASP A 218 -8.94 29.46 64.13
N LYS A 219 -7.85 28.69 64.17
CA LYS A 219 -6.46 29.17 64.12
C LYS A 219 -5.78 28.75 62.81
N LYS A 220 -6.55 28.58 61.73
CA LYS A 220 -6.02 28.10 60.45
C LYS A 220 -5.31 29.25 59.74
N ASN A 221 -4.14 28.94 59.20
CA ASN A 221 -3.41 29.92 58.38
C ASN A 221 -4.16 30.13 57.05
N LYS A 222 -4.44 31.40 56.70
CA LYS A 222 -5.06 31.80 55.43
C LYS A 222 -4.24 32.92 54.78
N LEU A 223 -4.11 32.89 53.46
CA LEU A 223 -3.53 34.00 52.71
C LEU A 223 -4.66 34.80 52.08
N LEU A 224 -4.88 36.00 52.59
CA LEU A 224 -5.85 36.95 52.07
C LEU A 224 -5.14 38.22 51.59
N TYR A 225 -5.83 39.05 50.82
CA TYR A 225 -5.28 40.27 50.25
C TYR A 225 -6.10 41.48 50.65
N LEU A 226 -5.43 42.58 50.98
CA LEU A 226 -6.08 43.82 51.39
C LEU A 226 -6.77 44.49 50.20
N LYS A 227 -8.08 44.77 50.32
CA LYS A 227 -8.83 45.52 49.30
C LYS A 227 -8.43 47.00 49.23
N GLY A 228 -7.77 47.51 50.27
CA GLY A 228 -7.40 48.92 50.40
C GLY A 228 -8.51 49.79 51.00
N THR A 229 -9.41 49.20 51.78
CA THR A 229 -10.55 49.87 52.41
C THR A 229 -10.61 49.52 53.89
N GLY A 230 -11.10 50.44 54.72
CA GLY A 230 -11.30 50.20 56.14
C GLY A 230 -10.02 50.33 56.98
N SER A 231 -10.09 49.80 58.20
CA SER A 231 -9.06 50.00 59.23
C SER A 231 -8.63 48.66 59.85
N ALA A 232 -7.49 48.67 60.54
CA ALA A 232 -7.00 47.50 61.29
C ALA A 232 -6.79 47.85 62.76
N TYR A 233 -7.10 46.90 63.64
CA TYR A 233 -7.19 47.09 65.08
C TYR A 233 -6.34 46.08 65.85
N SER A 234 -5.96 46.38 67.09
CA SER A 234 -5.25 45.47 67.98
C SER A 234 -6.16 44.37 68.56
N LYS A 235 -7.48 44.56 68.51
CA LYS A 235 -8.51 43.57 68.88
C LYS A 235 -9.65 43.60 67.87
N ALA A 236 -10.34 42.47 67.69
CA ALA A 236 -11.57 42.43 66.90
C ALA A 236 -12.61 43.42 67.45
N TRP A 237 -13.32 44.12 66.56
CA TRP A 237 -14.30 45.16 66.94
C TRP A 237 -13.71 46.27 67.84
N GLY A 238 -12.42 46.58 67.64
CA GLY A 238 -11.69 47.62 68.37
C GLY A 238 -12.28 49.03 68.18
N GLY A 239 -12.10 49.86 69.20
CA GLY A 239 -12.46 51.28 69.15
C GLY A 239 -11.30 52.15 68.66
N PRO A 240 -11.47 53.50 68.67
CA PRO A 240 -10.41 54.43 68.30
C PRO A 240 -9.08 54.21 69.04
N LYS A 241 -9.10 53.79 70.32
CA LYS A 241 -7.87 53.48 71.08
C LYS A 241 -7.27 52.11 70.78
N ASP A 242 -7.96 51.25 70.02
CA ASP A 242 -7.41 49.98 69.54
C ASP A 242 -6.88 50.07 68.10
N LEU A 243 -6.97 51.22 67.45
CA LEU A 243 -6.58 51.42 66.05
C LEU A 243 -5.06 51.23 65.87
N VAL A 244 -4.68 50.40 64.89
CA VAL A 244 -3.27 50.18 64.51
C VAL A 244 -2.97 50.81 63.15
N TYR A 245 -3.93 50.70 62.22
CA TYR A 245 -3.92 51.40 60.94
C TYR A 245 -5.28 52.07 60.75
N ALA A 246 -5.29 53.40 60.66
CA ALA A 246 -6.52 54.17 60.46
C ALA A 246 -7.14 53.94 59.09
N ASP A 247 -6.30 53.79 58.06
CA ASP A 247 -6.70 53.52 56.69
C ASP A 247 -5.78 52.47 56.07
N LEU A 248 -6.39 51.54 55.33
CA LEU A 248 -5.73 50.46 54.62
C LEU A 248 -5.48 50.77 53.13
N ALA A 249 -5.86 51.95 52.61
CA ALA A 249 -5.68 52.33 51.21
C ALA A 249 -4.23 52.15 50.72
N GLY A 250 -3.24 52.61 51.48
CA GLY A 250 -1.81 52.45 51.17
C GLY A 250 -1.29 51.00 51.28
N GLN A 251 -2.11 50.07 51.76
CA GLN A 251 -1.79 48.64 51.89
C GLN A 251 -2.55 47.78 50.87
N LYS A 252 -3.26 48.40 49.91
CA LYS A 252 -4.03 47.69 48.88
C LYS A 252 -3.17 46.67 48.13
N GLY A 253 -3.71 45.45 47.99
CA GLY A 253 -3.06 44.35 47.28
C GLY A 253 -1.97 43.63 48.07
N LYS A 254 -1.59 44.10 49.27
CA LYS A 254 -0.63 43.38 50.11
C LYS A 254 -1.24 42.10 50.68
N ILE A 255 -0.39 41.10 50.84
CA ILE A 255 -0.75 39.83 51.47
C ILE A 255 -0.93 40.04 52.98
N PHE A 256 -2.05 39.59 53.49
CA PHE A 256 -2.35 39.46 54.91
C PHE A 256 -2.33 37.98 55.31
N LYS A 257 -1.30 37.59 56.06
CA LYS A 257 -1.11 36.22 56.56
C LYS A 257 -1.95 36.05 57.82
N VAL A 258 -3.16 35.54 57.65
CA VAL A 258 -4.10 35.27 58.74
C VAL A 258 -3.59 34.08 59.53
N ASN A 259 -3.61 34.18 60.86
CA ASN A 259 -3.29 33.10 61.81
C ASN A 259 -4.46 32.77 62.76
N LYS A 260 -5.54 33.56 62.74
CA LYS A 260 -6.72 33.35 63.60
C LYS A 260 -7.97 33.98 63.00
N THR A 261 -9.10 33.30 63.16
CA THR A 261 -10.43 33.77 62.75
C THR A 261 -11.35 33.83 63.97
N GLU A 262 -12.04 34.95 64.16
CA GLU A 262 -13.02 35.14 65.23
C GLU A 262 -14.30 35.79 64.71
N LYS A 263 -15.43 35.55 65.38
CA LYS A 263 -16.70 36.26 65.16
C LYS A 263 -17.02 37.15 66.35
N VAL A 264 -17.42 38.39 66.06
CA VAL A 264 -17.95 39.36 67.03
C VAL A 264 -19.32 39.80 66.53
N GLY A 265 -20.37 39.31 67.20
CA GLY A 265 -21.73 39.32 66.63
C GLY A 265 -21.76 38.54 65.31
N ASN A 266 -22.32 39.13 64.26
CA ASN A 266 -22.38 38.53 62.91
C ASN A 266 -21.12 38.79 62.07
N ASN A 267 -20.18 39.58 62.58
CA ASN A 267 -19.00 40.02 61.82
C ASN A 267 -17.83 39.07 61.99
N THR A 268 -17.20 38.67 60.88
CA THR A 268 -15.97 37.88 60.88
C THR A 268 -14.74 38.78 60.84
N TRP A 269 -13.82 38.53 61.77
CA TRP A 269 -12.55 39.22 61.91
C TRP A 269 -11.39 38.25 61.75
N TYR A 270 -10.37 38.66 61.00
CA TYR A 270 -9.15 37.90 60.80
C TYR A 270 -7.99 38.58 61.48
N ARG A 271 -7.26 37.82 62.29
CA ARG A 271 -6.01 38.25 62.90
C ARG A 271 -4.84 37.77 62.06
N GLY A 272 -3.83 38.60 61.89
CA GLY A 272 -2.63 38.26 61.14
C GLY A 272 -1.56 39.31 61.28
N ASN A 273 -0.43 39.10 60.61
CA ASN A 273 0.67 40.05 60.59
C ASN A 273 0.55 40.99 59.38
N LEU A 274 0.63 42.30 59.62
CA LEU A 274 0.71 43.34 58.59
C LEU A 274 1.88 44.29 58.89
N ASN A 275 2.92 44.22 58.04
CA ASN A 275 4.19 44.95 58.20
C ASN A 275 4.80 44.79 59.61
N GLY A 276 4.86 43.57 60.13
CA GLY A 276 5.46 43.27 61.43
C GLY A 276 4.50 43.41 62.63
N LYS A 277 3.32 44.02 62.46
CA LYS A 277 2.33 44.19 63.55
C LYS A 277 1.23 43.14 63.49
N GLU A 278 0.87 42.53 64.63
CA GLU A 278 -0.34 41.70 64.72
C GLU A 278 -1.59 42.58 64.79
N VAL A 279 -2.51 42.38 63.86
CA VAL A 279 -3.73 43.19 63.73
C VAL A 279 -4.94 42.32 63.39
N PHE A 280 -6.12 42.81 63.73
CA PHE A 280 -7.42 42.31 63.33
C PHE A 280 -8.01 43.19 62.23
N ILE A 281 -8.44 42.56 61.14
CA ILE A 281 -9.06 43.21 59.99
C ILE A 281 -10.40 42.54 59.73
N HIS A 282 -11.42 43.37 59.48
CA HIS A 282 -12.74 42.86 59.14
C HIS A 282 -12.72 42.14 57.79
N SER A 283 -13.40 41.00 57.70
CA SER A 283 -13.44 40.14 56.50
C SER A 283 -13.84 40.88 55.21
N SER A 284 -14.73 41.87 55.28
CA SER A 284 -15.18 42.65 54.11
C SER A 284 -14.04 43.42 53.41
N TYR A 285 -12.96 43.72 54.13
CA TYR A 285 -11.79 44.46 53.64
C TYR A 285 -10.68 43.57 53.07
N LEU A 286 -10.93 42.26 53.04
CA LEU A 286 -10.01 41.25 52.56
C LEU A 286 -10.62 40.51 51.38
N ALA A 287 -9.78 40.06 50.44
CA ALA A 287 -10.16 39.25 49.30
C ALA A 287 -9.34 37.96 49.28
N GLY A 288 -9.99 36.84 48.99
CA GLY A 288 -9.30 35.60 48.62
C GLY A 288 -8.75 35.70 47.19
N VAL A 289 -7.75 34.86 46.90
CA VAL A 289 -7.29 34.59 45.54
C VAL A 289 -7.54 33.13 45.24
N GLU A 290 -8.35 32.87 44.23
CA GLU A 290 -8.63 31.53 43.74
C GLU A 290 -7.80 31.30 42.48
N GLU A 291 -6.78 30.46 42.59
CA GLU A 291 -5.95 30.06 41.45
C GLU A 291 -6.50 28.80 40.80
N SER A 292 -6.48 28.75 39.47
CA SER A 292 -6.83 27.56 38.70
C SER A 292 -5.88 27.36 37.52
N ASN A 293 -5.81 26.13 37.04
CA ASN A 293 -5.08 25.82 35.82
C ASN A 293 -5.85 26.33 34.60
N THR A 294 -5.12 26.72 33.58
CA THR A 294 -5.68 27.06 32.26
C THR A 294 -4.68 26.68 31.18
N SER A 295 -5.06 26.81 29.91
CA SER A 295 -4.13 26.59 28.80
C SER A 295 -4.42 27.56 27.67
N LEU A 296 -3.75 28.71 27.70
CA LEU A 296 -3.86 29.75 26.68
C LEU A 296 -2.48 30.10 26.13
N LEU A 297 -2.48 30.70 24.94
CA LEU A 297 -1.39 31.54 24.45
C LEU A 297 -1.85 32.99 24.45
N GLY A 298 -0.96 33.93 24.75
CA GLY A 298 -1.31 35.34 24.87
C GLY A 298 -0.26 36.30 24.32
N HIS A 299 -0.75 37.40 23.73
CA HIS A 299 0.04 38.59 23.38
C HIS A 299 -0.32 39.74 24.32
N ILE A 300 0.71 40.45 24.80
CA ILE A 300 0.55 41.57 25.72
C ILE A 300 0.16 42.83 24.96
N LYS A 301 -0.84 43.57 25.45
CA LYS A 301 -1.21 44.90 24.91
C LYS A 301 -0.21 45.96 25.40
N LYS A 302 0.05 46.97 24.56
CA LYS A 302 0.95 48.10 24.89
C LYS A 302 0.46 48.88 26.11
N GLY A 303 1.38 49.40 26.92
CA GLY A 303 1.06 50.26 28.07
C GLY A 303 0.53 49.51 29.30
N THR A 304 0.78 48.21 29.40
CA THR A 304 0.27 47.36 30.50
C THR A 304 1.32 47.15 31.58
N LYS A 305 0.86 46.88 32.81
CA LYS A 305 1.74 46.57 33.95
C LYS A 305 1.72 45.08 34.24
N ILE A 306 2.91 44.52 34.51
CA ILE A 306 3.10 43.15 34.94
C ILE A 306 3.37 43.16 36.44
N TYR A 307 2.73 42.26 37.18
CA TYR A 307 2.83 42.18 38.64
C TYR A 307 3.59 40.91 39.04
N LYS A 308 4.58 41.00 39.94
CA LYS A 308 5.20 39.78 40.49
C LYS A 308 4.22 39.04 41.42
N THR A 309 3.43 39.81 42.16
CA THR A 309 2.40 39.30 43.07
C THR A 309 1.06 39.91 42.70
N ILE A 310 0.01 39.07 42.62
CA ILE A 310 -1.34 39.51 42.25
C ILE A 310 -1.80 40.64 43.16
N GLY A 311 -2.25 41.75 42.56
CA GLY A 311 -2.81 42.89 43.28
C GLY A 311 -1.79 43.85 43.88
N ASP A 312 -0.53 43.45 44.07
CA ASP A 312 0.50 44.31 44.65
C ASP A 312 1.10 45.26 43.62
N THR A 313 0.60 46.50 43.62
CA THR A 313 1.06 47.56 42.70
C THR A 313 2.52 47.95 42.91
N ALA A 314 3.09 47.75 44.11
CA ALA A 314 4.50 48.04 44.37
C ALA A 314 5.44 47.06 43.66
N THR A 315 4.96 45.86 43.33
CA THR A 315 5.74 44.86 42.57
C THR A 315 5.60 45.00 41.05
N SER A 316 4.86 46.01 40.58
CA SER A 316 4.54 46.15 39.16
C SER A 316 5.68 46.77 38.34
N PHE A 317 5.85 46.32 37.09
CA PHE A 317 6.84 46.84 36.15
C PHE A 317 6.27 46.92 34.72
N SER A 318 6.92 47.70 33.85
CA SER A 318 6.48 47.90 32.46
C SER A 318 6.56 46.61 31.63
N SER A 319 5.57 46.40 30.76
CA SER A 319 5.54 45.30 29.79
C SER A 319 6.32 45.55 28.50
N ASP A 320 6.93 46.73 28.30
CA ASP A 320 7.48 47.14 26.99
C ASP A 320 8.48 46.14 26.39
N LYS A 321 9.40 45.59 27.21
CA LYS A 321 10.37 44.58 26.75
C LYS A 321 9.75 43.24 26.33
N TYR A 322 8.50 43.00 26.75
CA TYR A 322 7.73 41.79 26.50
C TYR A 322 6.70 41.93 25.35
N LEU A 323 6.63 43.07 24.68
CA LEU A 323 5.74 43.24 23.53
C LEU A 323 6.24 42.46 22.30
N ASN A 324 5.32 42.22 21.35
CA ASN A 324 5.54 41.56 20.04
C ASN A 324 6.01 40.10 20.13
N LYS A 325 5.65 39.42 21.23
CA LYS A 325 5.99 38.03 21.52
C LYS A 325 4.78 37.30 22.10
N VAL A 326 4.65 36.00 21.81
CA VAL A 326 3.64 35.14 22.41
C VAL A 326 4.14 34.48 23.70
N TYR A 327 3.25 34.38 24.68
CA TYR A 327 3.52 33.78 25.98
C TYR A 327 2.55 32.64 26.28
N TYR A 328 3.02 31.66 27.03
CA TYR A 328 2.18 30.61 27.58
C TYR A 328 1.49 31.11 28.85
N ILE A 329 0.20 30.77 28.99
CA ILE A 329 -0.58 31.02 30.20
C ILE A 329 -1.11 29.67 30.67
N LYS A 330 -0.50 29.15 31.74
CA LYS A 330 -0.85 27.84 32.31
C LYS A 330 -1.54 27.92 33.67
N LYS A 331 -1.68 29.15 34.18
CA LYS A 331 -2.31 29.44 35.46
C LYS A 331 -3.07 30.76 35.38
N GLN A 332 -4.24 30.80 35.99
CA GLN A 332 -5.07 31.99 36.11
C GLN A 332 -5.51 32.16 37.58
N ALA A 333 -5.89 33.37 37.96
CA ALA A 333 -6.30 33.66 39.32
C ALA A 333 -7.41 34.70 39.35
N LYS A 334 -8.43 34.48 40.18
CA LYS A 334 -9.53 35.42 40.43
C LYS A 334 -9.32 36.11 41.78
N MET A 335 -9.26 37.44 41.77
CA MET A 335 -9.19 38.28 42.98
C MET A 335 -10.33 39.30 42.93
N GLY A 336 -11.40 39.06 43.70
CA GLY A 336 -12.67 39.75 43.52
C GLY A 336 -13.23 39.48 42.11
N ASP A 337 -13.64 40.52 41.38
CA ASP A 337 -14.16 40.39 40.01
C ASP A 337 -13.07 40.44 38.93
N GLN A 338 -11.81 40.59 39.32
CA GLN A 338 -10.70 40.72 38.37
C GLN A 338 -10.02 39.36 38.15
N LEU A 339 -10.00 38.93 36.89
CA LEU A 339 -9.21 37.77 36.43
C LEU A 339 -7.78 38.22 36.07
N TYR A 340 -6.80 37.42 36.49
CA TYR A 340 -5.39 37.56 36.18
C TYR A 340 -4.84 36.30 35.51
N TYR A 341 -3.86 36.48 34.62
CA TYR A 341 -3.14 35.42 33.93
C TYR A 341 -1.66 35.46 34.27
N LEU A 342 -1.10 34.31 34.62
CA LEU A 342 0.33 34.14 34.81
C LEU A 342 0.98 33.86 33.45
N ILE A 343 1.80 34.79 32.97
CA ILE A 343 2.51 34.65 31.70
C ILE A 343 3.89 34.01 31.89
N SER A 344 4.25 33.13 30.97
CA SER A 344 5.52 32.40 30.96
C SER A 344 6.12 32.31 29.56
N THR A 345 7.45 32.28 29.48
CA THR A 345 8.19 31.95 28.25
C THR A 345 8.16 30.47 27.90
N GLU A 346 7.79 29.62 28.86
CA GLU A 346 7.75 28.17 28.75
C GLU A 346 6.33 27.64 28.95
N PRO A 347 5.97 26.46 28.42
CA PRO A 347 4.64 25.86 28.61
C PRO A 347 4.47 25.30 30.05
N SER A 348 4.70 26.13 31.06
CA SER A 348 4.70 25.79 32.49
C SER A 348 4.08 26.92 33.34
N SER A 349 3.48 26.55 34.47
CA SER A 349 3.01 27.48 35.50
C SER A 349 4.05 27.76 36.59
N THR A 350 5.23 27.17 36.50
CA THR A 350 6.30 27.30 37.51
C THR A 350 7.67 27.65 36.92
N ARG A 351 7.88 27.40 35.62
CA ARG A 351 9.14 27.72 34.91
C ARG A 351 8.93 28.84 33.91
N GLY A 352 9.97 29.62 33.63
CA GLY A 352 9.93 30.73 32.68
C GLY A 352 8.97 31.86 33.07
N ILE A 353 8.61 31.96 34.34
CA ILE A 353 7.60 32.90 34.84
C ILE A 353 8.08 34.34 34.69
N ILE A 354 7.22 35.17 34.10
CA ILE A 354 7.44 36.62 34.00
C ILE A 354 6.63 37.35 35.06
N GLY A 355 5.36 36.99 35.23
CA GLY A 355 4.47 37.59 36.22
C GLY A 355 3.00 37.51 35.84
N TRP A 356 2.16 38.16 36.63
CA TRP A 356 0.72 38.23 36.46
C TRP A 356 0.31 39.49 35.68
N LEU A 357 -0.62 39.35 34.75
CA LEU A 357 -1.34 40.48 34.12
C LEU A 357 -2.84 40.32 34.31
N LYS A 358 -3.59 41.42 34.24
CA LYS A 358 -5.04 41.34 34.14
C LYS A 358 -5.42 40.70 32.81
N ALA A 359 -6.43 39.84 32.81
CA ALA A 359 -6.87 39.15 31.60
C ALA A 359 -7.21 40.11 30.44
N LYS A 360 -7.82 41.26 30.75
CA LYS A 360 -8.17 42.29 29.76
C LYS A 360 -6.97 42.97 29.07
N ASP A 361 -5.78 42.85 29.65
CA ASP A 361 -4.53 43.44 29.15
C ASP A 361 -3.80 42.51 28.17
N LEU A 362 -4.37 41.33 27.90
CA LEU A 362 -3.86 40.34 26.96
C LEU A 362 -4.87 40.13 25.81
N ARG A 363 -4.35 39.73 24.65
CA ARG A 363 -5.13 39.03 23.62
C ARG A 363 -4.79 37.56 23.74
N THR A 364 -5.78 36.70 23.97
CA THR A 364 -5.54 35.28 24.25
C THR A 364 -6.31 34.37 23.30
N HIS A 365 -5.76 33.17 23.11
CA HIS A 365 -6.43 32.07 22.44
C HIS A 365 -6.26 30.78 23.24
N ILE A 366 -7.26 29.92 23.19
CA ILE A 366 -7.19 28.57 23.76
C ILE A 366 -6.06 27.80 23.09
N HIS A 367 -5.24 27.13 23.89
CA HIS A 367 -4.11 26.34 23.43
C HIS A 367 -4.28 24.88 23.80
N LYS A 368 -4.36 24.01 22.79
CA LYS A 368 -4.58 22.56 22.95
C LYS A 368 -3.50 21.77 22.20
N GLY A 369 -2.84 20.85 22.89
CA GLY A 369 -2.00 19.84 22.23
C GLY A 369 -2.88 18.81 21.53
N ILE A 370 -2.56 18.46 20.28
CA ILE A 370 -3.34 17.49 19.50
C ILE A 370 -2.63 16.14 19.47
N ASP A 371 -1.38 16.10 19.02
CA ASP A 371 -0.60 14.88 18.94
C ASP A 371 0.92 15.17 18.99
N LYS A 372 1.70 14.12 19.23
CA LYS A 372 3.17 14.11 19.09
C LYS A 372 3.61 13.14 17.98
N LYS A 373 2.76 12.93 16.97
CA LYS A 373 3.02 11.97 15.90
C LYS A 373 3.99 12.58 14.90
N ASN A 374 5.05 11.83 14.59
CA ASN A 374 5.99 12.23 13.55
C ASN A 374 5.29 12.19 12.18
N LYS A 375 5.40 13.26 11.40
CA LYS A 375 4.87 13.34 10.03
C LYS A 375 5.79 14.20 9.15
N PHE A 376 5.81 13.91 7.85
CA PHE A 376 6.56 14.70 6.88
C PHE A 376 5.58 15.58 6.10
N LEU A 377 5.79 16.89 6.18
CA LEU A 377 5.05 17.88 5.40
C LEU A 377 6.02 18.68 4.55
N TYR A 378 5.50 19.38 3.55
CA TYR A 378 6.31 20.15 2.61
C TYR A 378 5.88 21.61 2.61
N VAL A 379 6.85 22.51 2.61
CA VAL A 379 6.58 23.96 2.67
C VAL A 379 6.08 24.46 1.31
N LYS A 380 4.91 25.10 1.28
CA LYS A 380 4.32 25.66 0.04
C LYS A 380 5.09 26.88 -0.50
N GLY A 381 5.90 27.52 0.34
CA GLY A 381 6.65 28.73 0.00
C GLY A 381 5.95 30.04 0.34
N THR A 382 4.93 30.00 1.20
CA THR A 382 4.13 31.16 1.63
C THR A 382 4.12 31.26 3.15
N GLY A 383 4.02 32.46 3.70
CA GLY A 383 3.90 32.70 5.14
C GLY A 383 5.23 32.65 5.87
N SER A 384 5.17 32.50 7.19
CA SER A 384 6.33 32.60 8.09
C SER A 384 6.39 31.42 9.06
N ALA A 385 7.54 31.24 9.71
CA ALA A 385 7.75 30.24 10.76
C ALA A 385 8.25 30.89 12.05
N TYR A 386 7.82 30.35 13.18
CA TYR A 386 7.98 30.96 14.49
C TYR A 386 8.60 29.99 15.50
N SER A 387 9.18 30.51 16.58
CA SER A 387 9.71 29.70 17.70
C SER A 387 8.60 29.16 18.62
N LYS A 388 7.39 29.72 18.52
CA LYS A 388 6.16 29.27 19.20
C LYS A 388 4.97 29.39 18.24
N ALA A 389 3.96 28.53 18.39
CA ALA A 389 2.72 28.70 17.64
C ALA A 389 2.08 30.07 17.91
N TRP A 390 1.49 30.68 16.88
CA TRP A 390 0.91 32.03 16.95
C TRP A 390 1.91 33.10 17.47
N GLY A 391 3.19 32.92 17.12
CA GLY A 391 4.28 33.83 17.47
C GLY A 391 4.11 35.24 16.90
N GLY A 392 4.69 36.21 17.59
CA GLY A 392 4.77 37.59 17.12
C GLY A 392 6.05 37.86 16.32
N PRO A 393 6.29 39.12 15.92
CA PRO A 393 7.52 39.52 15.23
C PRO A 393 8.81 39.11 15.94
N LYS A 394 8.85 39.11 17.28
CA LYS A 394 10.02 38.66 18.07
C LYS A 394 10.14 37.14 18.21
N ASP A 395 9.15 36.37 17.73
CA ASP A 395 9.21 34.91 17.69
C ASP A 395 9.57 34.39 16.30
N LEU A 396 9.78 35.24 15.28
CA LEU A 396 10.11 34.82 13.93
C LEU A 396 11.45 34.05 13.87
N VAL A 397 11.42 32.90 13.21
CA VAL A 397 12.61 32.10 12.86
C VAL A 397 12.88 32.17 11.36
N TYR A 398 11.81 32.17 10.55
CA TYR A 398 11.84 32.51 9.14
C TYR A 398 10.77 33.56 8.87
N ALA A 399 11.19 34.76 8.49
CA ALA A 399 10.27 35.87 8.14
C ALA A 399 9.43 35.52 6.91
N ASP A 400 10.03 34.83 5.93
CA ASP A 400 9.39 34.36 4.72
C ASP A 400 9.82 32.91 4.42
N LEU A 401 8.85 32.08 4.04
CA LEU A 401 9.03 30.68 3.66
C LEU A 401 9.31 30.48 2.17
N ALA A 402 9.33 31.51 1.33
CA ALA A 402 9.60 31.39 -0.11
C ALA A 402 10.90 30.62 -0.41
N GLY A 403 12.00 30.95 0.28
CA GLY A 403 13.28 30.25 0.16
C GLY A 403 13.31 28.82 0.74
N GLN A 404 12.23 28.39 1.39
CA GLN A 404 12.06 27.04 1.93
C GLN A 404 11.05 26.22 1.11
N LYS A 405 10.53 26.75 -0.01
CA LYS A 405 9.54 26.07 -0.84
C LYS A 405 10.00 24.67 -1.26
N GLY A 406 9.12 23.68 -1.07
CA GLY A 406 9.37 22.27 -1.38
C GLY A 406 10.26 21.53 -0.39
N LYS A 407 10.85 22.22 0.61
CA LYS A 407 11.66 21.54 1.62
C LYS A 407 10.78 20.73 2.57
N ILE A 408 11.34 19.60 3.00
CA ILE A 408 10.72 18.72 3.99
C ILE A 408 10.75 19.39 5.35
N PHE A 409 9.57 19.49 5.96
CA PHE A 409 9.36 19.84 7.35
C PHE A 409 9.08 18.56 8.15
N LYS A 410 10.01 18.20 9.04
CA LYS A 410 9.92 17.00 9.87
C LYS A 410 9.16 17.32 11.15
N VAL A 411 7.84 17.16 11.10
CA VAL A 411 6.93 17.48 12.21
C VAL A 411 7.07 16.44 13.31
N ASN A 412 7.11 16.90 14.57
CA ASN A 412 7.14 16.07 15.77
C ASN A 412 6.04 16.43 16.79
N LYS A 413 5.27 17.50 16.55
CA LYS A 413 4.14 17.89 17.40
C LYS A 413 3.10 18.67 16.61
N THR A 414 1.83 18.43 16.93
CA THR A 414 0.68 19.19 16.41
C THR A 414 -0.05 19.85 17.58
N GLU A 415 -0.38 21.14 17.44
CA GLU A 415 -1.18 21.87 18.43
C GLU A 415 -2.18 22.82 17.76
N LYS A 416 -3.26 23.14 18.48
CA LYS A 416 -4.24 24.15 18.09
C LYS A 416 -4.11 25.40 18.96
N VAL A 417 -4.17 26.55 18.31
CA VAL A 417 -4.24 27.88 18.94
C VAL A 417 -5.48 28.58 18.38
N GLY A 418 -6.52 28.69 19.20
CA GLY A 418 -7.86 28.99 18.71
C GLY A 418 -8.31 27.91 17.72
N ASN A 419 -8.79 28.34 16.54
CA ASN A 419 -9.22 27.43 15.46
C ASN A 419 -8.07 26.99 14.54
N ASN A 420 -6.87 27.54 14.72
CA ASN A 420 -5.74 27.35 13.82
C ASN A 420 -4.88 26.15 14.24
N THR A 421 -4.55 25.29 13.27
CA THR A 421 -3.63 24.17 13.47
C THR A 421 -2.19 24.59 13.15
N TRP A 422 -1.29 24.32 14.10
CA TRP A 422 0.14 24.60 14.02
C TRP A 422 0.93 23.30 14.18
N TYR A 423 1.99 23.17 13.38
CA TYR A 423 2.90 22.04 13.42
C TYR A 423 4.27 22.49 13.90
N ARG A 424 4.80 21.82 14.92
CA ARG A 424 6.19 21.94 15.37
C ARG A 424 7.04 20.89 14.70
N GLY A 425 8.24 21.25 14.30
CA GLY A 425 9.17 20.29 13.72
C GLY A 425 10.52 20.89 13.38
N ASN A 426 11.38 20.09 12.75
CA ASN A 426 12.65 20.54 12.21
C ASN A 426 12.50 20.97 10.75
N LEU A 427 12.85 22.22 10.45
CA LEU A 427 13.00 22.76 9.10
C LEU A 427 14.44 23.25 8.92
N ASN A 428 15.20 22.53 8.09
CA ASN A 428 16.58 22.85 7.76
C ASN A 428 17.48 23.05 8.99
N GLY A 429 17.37 22.15 9.97
CA GLY A 429 18.15 22.18 11.21
C GLY A 429 17.54 23.00 12.34
N LYS A 430 16.54 23.86 12.08
CA LYS A 430 15.90 24.70 13.10
C LYS A 430 14.56 24.11 13.55
N GLU A 431 14.30 24.12 14.86
CA GLU A 431 12.96 23.81 15.38
C GLU A 431 12.03 25.02 15.21
N VAL A 432 10.90 24.82 14.53
CA VAL A 432 9.95 25.89 14.21
C VAL A 432 8.50 25.41 14.30
N PHE A 433 7.60 26.36 14.47
CA PHE A 433 6.16 26.23 14.29
C PHE A 433 5.73 26.88 12.98
N ILE A 434 5.00 26.12 12.16
CA ILE A 434 4.45 26.58 10.88
C ILE A 434 2.94 26.33 10.88
N HIS A 435 2.20 27.33 10.42
CA HIS A 435 0.76 27.21 10.27
C HIS A 435 0.41 26.19 9.19
N SER A 436 -0.61 25.36 9.45
CA SER A 436 -1.03 24.27 8.55
C SER A 436 -1.31 24.71 7.11
N SER A 437 -1.85 25.92 6.89
CA SER A 437 -2.15 26.43 5.54
C SER A 437 -0.92 26.56 4.64
N TYR A 438 0.28 26.73 5.22
CA TYR A 438 1.56 26.91 4.51
C TYR A 438 2.28 25.59 4.22
N LEU A 439 1.66 24.46 4.58
CA LEU A 439 2.20 23.14 4.42
C LEU A 439 1.30 22.31 3.49
N ALA A 440 1.92 21.38 2.78
CA ALA A 440 1.25 20.38 1.97
C ALA A 440 1.65 18.98 2.43
N GLY A 441 0.67 18.08 2.52
CA GLY A 441 0.94 16.65 2.57
C GLY A 441 1.41 16.15 1.20
N VAL A 442 2.12 15.02 1.21
CA VAL A 442 2.42 14.27 -0.01
C VAL A 442 1.84 12.88 0.16
N GLU A 443 0.94 12.54 -0.75
CA GLU A 443 0.36 11.20 -0.83
C GLU A 443 1.07 10.43 -1.92
N GLU A 444 1.83 9.41 -1.53
CA GLU A 444 2.52 8.53 -2.46
C GLU A 444 1.66 7.29 -2.74
N SER A 445 1.63 6.85 -4.00
CA SER A 445 0.96 5.62 -4.41
C SER A 445 1.78 4.86 -5.45
N ASN A 446 1.51 3.56 -5.55
CA ASN A 446 2.10 2.73 -6.58
C ASN A 446 1.44 3.01 -7.93
N THR A 447 2.22 2.87 -9.00
CA THR A 447 1.72 2.94 -10.37
C THR A 447 2.56 2.01 -11.25
N SER A 448 2.19 1.85 -12.52
CA SER A 448 3.00 1.10 -13.48
C SER A 448 2.91 1.72 -14.86
N LEU A 449 3.84 2.62 -15.13
CA LEU A 449 3.95 3.31 -16.41
C LEU A 449 5.36 3.14 -16.99
N LEU A 450 5.47 3.36 -18.30
CA LEU A 450 6.71 3.74 -18.97
C LEU A 450 6.59 5.19 -19.41
N GLY A 451 7.70 5.94 -19.37
CA GLY A 451 7.69 7.37 -19.70
C GLY A 451 8.93 7.85 -20.44
N HIS A 452 8.71 8.78 -21.37
CA HIS A 452 9.73 9.61 -22.03
C HIS A 452 9.70 11.02 -21.46
N ILE A 453 10.87 11.57 -21.17
CA ILE A 453 11.03 12.90 -20.60
C ILE A 453 10.95 13.95 -21.72
N LYS A 454 10.19 15.04 -21.50
CA LYS A 454 10.15 16.18 -22.42
C LYS A 454 11.39 17.07 -22.25
N LYS A 455 11.85 17.70 -23.34
CA LYS A 455 13.00 18.62 -23.35
C LYS A 455 12.75 19.82 -22.42
N GLY A 456 13.81 20.32 -21.77
CA GLY A 456 13.74 21.53 -20.92
C GLY A 456 13.10 21.32 -19.55
N THR A 457 12.93 20.08 -19.10
CA THR A 457 12.29 19.76 -17.82
C THR A 457 13.33 19.58 -16.69
N LYS A 458 12.90 19.82 -15.45
CA LYS A 458 13.75 19.64 -14.25
C LYS A 458 13.38 18.36 -13.51
N ILE A 459 14.39 17.60 -13.12
CA ILE A 459 14.25 16.41 -12.29
C ILE A 459 14.58 16.80 -10.85
N TYR A 460 13.76 16.38 -9.89
CA TYR A 460 13.88 16.71 -8.48
C TYR A 460 14.33 15.48 -7.68
N LYS A 461 15.38 15.57 -6.84
CA LYS A 461 15.70 14.46 -5.92
C LYS A 461 14.64 14.32 -4.84
N THR A 462 14.09 15.46 -4.40
CA THR A 462 13.01 15.54 -3.42
C THR A 462 11.83 16.31 -4.02
N ILE A 463 10.62 15.76 -3.92
CA ILE A 463 9.41 16.34 -4.53
C ILE A 463 9.28 17.82 -4.15
N GLY A 464 9.21 18.67 -5.18
CA GLY A 464 9.00 20.11 -5.01
C GLY A 464 10.22 20.93 -4.62
N ASP A 465 11.33 20.31 -4.20
CA ASP A 465 12.53 21.02 -3.76
C ASP A 465 13.38 21.46 -4.95
N THR A 466 13.23 22.74 -5.32
CA THR A 466 13.98 23.35 -6.43
C THR A 466 15.48 23.38 -6.22
N ALA A 467 15.97 23.36 -4.98
CA ALA A 467 17.41 23.36 -4.70
C ALA A 467 18.05 22.01 -5.03
N THR A 468 17.27 20.92 -5.03
CA THR A 468 17.74 19.59 -5.44
C THR A 468 17.54 19.29 -6.92
N SER A 469 17.00 20.25 -7.67
CA SER A 469 16.63 20.03 -9.07
C SER A 469 17.83 20.10 -10.02
N PHE A 470 17.83 19.27 -11.05
CA PHE A 470 18.87 19.24 -12.08
C PHE A 470 18.26 19.03 -13.48
N SER A 471 19.04 19.34 -14.53
CA SER A 471 18.57 19.25 -15.91
C SER A 471 18.29 17.80 -16.34
N SER A 472 17.25 17.61 -17.15
CA SER A 472 16.88 16.34 -17.77
C SER A 472 17.69 16.00 -19.03
N ASP A 473 18.54 16.88 -19.56
CA ASP A 473 19.13 16.74 -20.91
C ASP A 473 19.84 15.41 -21.15
N LYS A 474 20.62 14.92 -20.19
CA LYS A 474 21.32 13.63 -20.30
C LYS A 474 20.38 12.41 -20.31
N TYR A 475 19.14 12.60 -19.88
CA TYR A 475 18.10 11.58 -19.77
C TYR A 475 17.08 11.63 -20.93
N LEU A 476 17.25 12.52 -21.91
CA LEU A 476 16.37 12.54 -23.08
C LEU A 476 16.61 11.33 -24.00
N ASN A 477 15.62 11.05 -24.87
CA ASN A 477 15.65 10.02 -25.91
C ASN A 477 15.74 8.57 -25.37
N LYS A 478 15.29 8.37 -24.13
CA LYS A 478 15.30 7.09 -23.42
C LYS A 478 13.99 6.89 -22.67
N VAL A 479 13.51 5.66 -22.59
CA VAL A 479 12.34 5.28 -21.80
C VAL A 479 12.71 4.91 -20.37
N TYR A 480 11.89 5.34 -19.42
CA TYR A 480 12.06 5.08 -17.99
C TYR A 480 10.86 4.36 -17.41
N TYR A 481 11.10 3.56 -16.38
CA TYR A 481 10.06 2.96 -15.57
C TYR A 481 9.55 3.95 -14.55
N ILE A 482 8.24 3.97 -14.36
CA ILE A 482 7.57 4.75 -13.32
C ILE A 482 6.74 3.76 -12.51
N LYS A 483 7.22 3.47 -11.30
CA LYS A 483 6.60 2.50 -10.37
C LYS A 483 5.98 3.14 -9.13
N LYS A 484 6.15 4.46 -9.00
CA LYS A 484 5.65 5.26 -7.89
C LYS A 484 5.27 6.65 -8.38
N GLN A 485 4.18 7.17 -7.84
CA GLN A 485 3.68 8.52 -8.11
C GLN A 485 3.36 9.19 -6.78
N ALA A 486 3.31 10.53 -6.79
CA ALA A 486 3.02 11.31 -5.59
C ALA A 486 2.20 12.55 -5.92
N LYS A 487 1.18 12.82 -5.11
CA LYS A 487 0.36 14.02 -5.22
C LYS A 487 0.76 15.02 -4.14
N MET A 488 1.19 16.22 -4.55
CA MET A 488 1.53 17.33 -3.65
C MET A 488 0.66 18.53 -4.01
N GLY A 489 -0.38 18.79 -3.22
CA GLY A 489 -1.46 19.69 -3.62
C GLY A 489 -2.15 19.18 -4.90
N ASP A 490 -2.30 20.04 -5.90
CA ASP A 490 -2.91 19.66 -7.19
C ASP A 490 -1.88 19.12 -8.21
N GLN A 491 -0.60 19.08 -7.85
CA GLN A 491 0.46 18.64 -8.75
C GLN A 491 0.79 17.15 -8.54
N LEU A 492 0.62 16.36 -9.61
CA LEU A 492 1.09 14.98 -9.68
C LEU A 492 2.56 14.92 -10.11
N TYR A 493 3.33 14.05 -9.45
CA TYR A 493 4.73 13.74 -9.74
C TYR A 493 4.91 12.24 -9.98
N TYR A 494 5.86 11.89 -10.84
CA TYR A 494 6.28 10.53 -11.15
C TYR A 494 7.74 10.32 -10.76
N LEU A 495 8.02 9.21 -10.08
CA LEU A 495 9.37 8.76 -9.77
C LEU A 495 9.90 7.95 -10.96
N ILE A 496 10.88 8.49 -11.67
CA ILE A 496 11.50 7.82 -12.81
C ILE A 496 12.69 6.95 -12.39
N SER A 497 12.79 5.77 -12.99
CA SER A 497 13.85 4.79 -12.75
C SER A 497 14.35 4.14 -14.04
N THR A 498 15.63 3.77 -14.06
CA THR A 498 16.21 2.93 -15.10
C THR A 498 15.80 1.46 -15.00
N GLU A 499 15.29 1.04 -13.84
CA GLU A 499 14.90 -0.33 -13.53
C GLU A 499 13.39 -0.41 -13.23
N PRO A 500 12.74 -1.57 -13.42
CA PRO A 500 11.32 -1.75 -13.09
C PRO A 500 11.08 -1.82 -11.57
N SER A 501 11.51 -0.79 -10.83
CA SER A 501 11.50 -0.69 -9.37
C SER A 501 11.22 0.75 -8.91
N SER A 502 10.58 0.89 -7.75
CA SER A 502 10.39 2.17 -7.05
C SER A 502 11.51 2.49 -6.05
N THR A 503 12.52 1.62 -5.92
CA THR A 503 13.63 1.77 -4.97
C THR A 503 15.02 1.58 -5.58
N ARG A 504 15.12 0.94 -6.75
CA ARG A 504 16.38 0.71 -7.47
C ARG A 504 16.40 1.49 -8.78
N GLY A 505 17.59 1.90 -9.23
CA GLY A 505 17.76 2.66 -10.47
C GLY A 505 17.14 4.06 -10.46
N ILE A 506 16.84 4.61 -9.27
CA ILE A 506 16.11 5.87 -9.12
C ILE A 506 16.92 7.04 -9.67
N ILE A 507 16.28 7.84 -10.52
CA ILE A 507 16.85 9.09 -11.04
C ILE A 507 16.28 10.27 -10.26
N GLY A 508 14.96 10.32 -10.07
CA GLY A 508 14.28 11.38 -9.32
C GLY A 508 12.83 11.54 -9.71
N TRP A 509 12.21 12.58 -9.19
CA TRP A 509 10.82 12.95 -9.42
C TRP A 509 10.69 13.97 -10.54
N LEU A 510 9.68 13.81 -11.39
CA LEU A 510 9.28 14.76 -12.44
C LEU A 510 7.80 15.08 -12.28
N LYS A 511 7.36 16.26 -12.70
CA LYS A 511 5.92 16.52 -12.78
C LYS A 511 5.32 15.63 -13.86
N ALA A 512 4.11 15.12 -13.64
CA ALA A 512 3.45 14.24 -14.60
C ALA A 512 3.33 14.87 -16.00
N LYS A 513 3.04 16.18 -16.06
CA LYS A 513 2.93 16.93 -17.33
C LYS A 513 4.24 17.06 -18.12
N ASP A 514 5.39 16.84 -17.47
CA ASP A 514 6.73 16.93 -18.05
C ASP A 514 7.18 15.59 -18.69
N LEU A 515 6.30 14.58 -18.66
CA LEU A 515 6.51 13.26 -19.25
C LEU A 515 5.44 12.97 -20.32
N ARG A 516 5.81 12.13 -21.29
CA ARG A 516 4.84 11.37 -22.11
C ARG A 516 4.82 9.96 -21.55
N THR A 517 3.67 9.46 -21.12
CA THR A 517 3.57 8.19 -20.40
C THR A 517 2.54 7.25 -21.01
N HIS A 518 2.80 5.95 -20.92
CA HIS A 518 1.84 4.89 -21.21
C HIS A 518 1.76 3.89 -20.08
N ILE A 519 0.57 3.30 -19.90
CA ILE A 519 0.35 2.19 -18.96
C ILE A 519 1.25 1.03 -19.36
N HIS A 520 1.91 0.43 -18.37
CA HIS A 520 2.82 -0.69 -18.56
C HIS A 520 2.33 -1.91 -17.78
N LYS A 521 2.06 -3.00 -18.50
CA LYS A 521 1.53 -4.26 -17.94
C LYS A 521 2.35 -5.46 -18.41
N GLY A 522 2.81 -6.30 -17.49
CA GLY A 522 3.33 -7.62 -17.81
C GLY A 522 2.17 -8.57 -18.17
N ILE A 523 2.30 -9.30 -19.28
CA ILE A 523 1.26 -10.23 -19.75
C ILE A 523 1.60 -11.66 -19.37
N ASP A 524 2.76 -12.15 -19.77
CA ASP A 524 3.21 -13.50 -19.44
C ASP A 524 4.75 -13.60 -19.47
N LYS A 525 5.27 -14.71 -18.93
CA LYS A 525 6.68 -15.11 -19.02
C LYS A 525 6.83 -16.44 -19.76
N LYS A 526 5.92 -16.73 -20.70
CA LYS A 526 5.92 -18.00 -21.41
C LYS A 526 6.99 -17.95 -22.49
N ASN A 527 7.80 -19.00 -22.57
CA ASN A 527 8.78 -19.14 -23.64
C ASN A 527 8.06 -19.38 -24.97
N LYS A 528 8.39 -18.60 -26.00
CA LYS A 528 7.82 -18.70 -27.35
C LYS A 528 8.94 -18.50 -28.37
N PHE A 529 8.80 -19.15 -29.52
CA PHE A 529 9.68 -18.91 -30.66
C PHE A 529 8.92 -18.09 -31.69
N LEU A 530 9.42 -16.88 -31.96
CA LEU A 530 8.90 -16.00 -33.01
C LEU A 530 10.01 -15.74 -34.03
N TYR A 531 9.64 -15.27 -35.21
CA TYR A 531 10.57 -15.03 -36.30
C TYR A 531 10.52 -13.56 -36.74
N VAL A 532 11.69 -12.96 -36.96
CA VAL A 532 11.80 -11.55 -37.34
C VAL A 532 11.37 -11.36 -38.80
N LYS A 533 10.42 -10.47 -39.07
CA LYS A 533 9.94 -10.17 -40.44
C LYS A 533 10.95 -9.40 -41.29
N GLY A 534 11.89 -8.72 -40.65
CA GLY A 534 12.91 -7.88 -41.29
C GLY A 534 12.54 -6.39 -41.37
N THR A 535 11.59 -5.93 -40.56
CA THR A 535 11.12 -4.53 -40.52
C THR A 535 11.19 -4.00 -39.08
N GLY A 536 11.39 -2.69 -38.91
CA GLY A 536 11.39 -2.04 -37.61
C GLY A 536 12.69 -2.22 -36.84
N SER A 537 12.65 -1.92 -35.54
CA SER A 537 13.82 -1.86 -34.67
C SER A 537 13.64 -2.71 -33.41
N ALA A 538 14.73 -2.95 -32.68
CA ALA A 538 14.73 -3.63 -31.40
C ALA A 538 15.42 -2.79 -30.32
N TYR A 539 14.90 -2.86 -29.10
CA TYR A 539 15.27 -1.95 -28.02
C TYR A 539 15.66 -2.70 -26.74
N SER A 540 16.39 -2.06 -25.85
CA SER A 540 16.73 -2.59 -24.52
C SER A 540 15.54 -2.56 -23.54
N LYS A 541 14.49 -1.79 -23.86
CA LYS A 541 13.22 -1.71 -23.12
C LYS A 541 12.07 -1.58 -24.12
N ALA A 542 10.89 -2.08 -23.75
CA ALA A 542 9.67 -1.85 -24.52
C ALA A 542 9.42 -0.34 -24.69
N TRP A 543 8.95 0.08 -25.87
CA TRP A 543 8.73 1.49 -26.21
C TRP A 543 9.98 2.38 -26.00
N GLY A 544 11.15 1.81 -26.28
CA GLY A 544 12.45 2.48 -26.17
C GLY A 544 12.59 3.66 -27.14
N GLY A 545 13.41 4.63 -26.75
CA GLY A 545 13.80 5.75 -27.62
C GLY A 545 15.10 5.46 -28.38
N PRO A 546 15.63 6.44 -29.11
CA PRO A 546 16.91 6.32 -29.82
C PRO A 546 18.08 5.81 -28.95
N LYS A 547 18.15 6.21 -27.68
CA LYS A 547 19.20 5.74 -26.74
C LYS A 547 18.93 4.36 -26.13
N ASP A 548 17.79 3.75 -26.41
CA ASP A 548 17.49 2.36 -26.03
C ASP A 548 17.68 1.39 -27.21
N LEU A 549 18.06 1.84 -28.41
CA LEU A 549 18.24 0.97 -29.58
C LEU A 549 19.33 -0.08 -29.35
N VAL A 550 19.03 -1.33 -29.69
CA VAL A 550 19.98 -2.44 -29.74
C VAL A 550 20.20 -2.88 -31.19
N TYR A 551 19.14 -2.87 -31.99
CA TYR A 551 19.19 -2.99 -33.45
C TYR A 551 18.40 -1.84 -34.05
N ALA A 552 19.07 -0.93 -34.75
CA ALA A 552 18.45 0.20 -35.44
C ALA A 552 17.50 -0.27 -36.55
N ASP A 553 17.88 -1.32 -37.26
CA ASP A 553 17.10 -1.97 -38.30
C ASP A 553 17.18 -3.49 -38.17
N LEU A 554 16.03 -4.15 -38.34
CA LEU A 554 15.87 -5.60 -38.28
C LEU A 554 16.00 -6.29 -39.65
N ALA A 555 16.23 -5.58 -40.76
CA ALA A 555 16.39 -6.16 -42.08
C ALA A 555 17.46 -7.29 -42.12
N GLY A 556 18.63 -7.06 -41.53
CA GLY A 556 19.70 -8.06 -41.40
C GLY A 556 19.40 -9.23 -40.45
N GLN A 557 18.27 -9.18 -39.74
CA GLN A 557 17.79 -10.22 -38.83
C GLN A 557 16.60 -10.99 -39.39
N LYS A 558 16.16 -10.70 -40.61
CA LYS A 558 15.01 -11.34 -41.25
C LYS A 558 15.11 -12.87 -41.22
N GLY A 559 14.03 -13.51 -40.77
CA GLY A 559 13.91 -14.96 -40.67
C GLY A 559 14.64 -15.59 -39.48
N LYS A 560 15.40 -14.82 -38.69
CA LYS A 560 16.05 -15.35 -37.49
C LYS A 560 15.05 -15.60 -36.37
N ILE A 561 15.34 -16.63 -35.58
CA ILE A 561 14.54 -16.99 -34.40
C ILE A 561 14.79 -15.97 -33.29
N PHE A 562 13.70 -15.41 -32.78
CA PHE A 562 13.65 -14.64 -31.55
C PHE A 562 13.08 -15.52 -30.43
N LYS A 563 13.92 -15.82 -29.44
CA LYS A 563 13.56 -16.69 -28.30
C LYS A 563 12.93 -15.84 -27.21
N VAL A 564 11.61 -15.65 -27.30
CA VAL A 564 10.83 -14.85 -26.35
C VAL A 564 10.82 -15.52 -24.99
N ASN A 565 11.05 -14.75 -23.94
CA ASN A 565 10.95 -15.16 -22.54
C ASN A 565 9.97 -14.28 -21.73
N LYS A 566 9.45 -13.18 -22.30
CA LYS A 566 8.50 -12.28 -21.64
C LYS A 566 7.63 -11.54 -22.66
N THR A 567 6.36 -11.36 -22.31
CA THR A 567 5.40 -10.55 -23.07
C THR A 567 4.90 -9.40 -22.20
N GLU A 568 4.89 -8.19 -22.71
CA GLU A 568 4.42 -6.98 -22.02
C GLU A 568 3.54 -6.11 -22.94
N LYS A 569 2.67 -5.30 -22.35
CA LYS A 569 1.94 -4.23 -23.04
C LYS A 569 2.39 -2.86 -22.57
N VAL A 570 2.58 -1.95 -23.51
CA VAL A 570 2.83 -0.53 -23.28
C VAL A 570 1.76 0.25 -24.06
N GLY A 571 0.81 0.83 -23.34
CA GLY A 571 -0.44 1.29 -23.93
C GLY A 571 -1.18 0.11 -24.59
N ASN A 572 -1.57 0.27 -25.85
CA ASN A 572 -2.23 -0.78 -26.64
C ASN A 572 -1.25 -1.73 -27.36
N ASN A 573 0.05 -1.41 -27.35
CA ASN A 573 1.07 -2.11 -28.11
C ASN A 573 1.62 -3.31 -27.35
N THR A 574 1.81 -4.43 -28.05
CA THR A 574 2.37 -5.65 -27.49
C THR A 574 3.86 -5.74 -27.82
N TRP A 575 4.68 -5.97 -26.80
CA TRP A 575 6.12 -6.08 -26.90
C TRP A 575 6.58 -7.42 -26.37
N TYR A 576 7.49 -8.05 -27.08
CA TYR A 576 8.11 -9.31 -26.69
C TYR A 576 9.56 -9.08 -26.33
N ARG A 577 9.96 -9.54 -25.14
CA ARG A 577 11.36 -9.61 -24.70
C ARG A 577 11.90 -11.00 -24.95
N GLY A 578 13.13 -11.10 -25.42
CA GLY A 578 13.78 -12.38 -25.66
C GLY A 578 15.21 -12.24 -26.13
N ASP A 579 15.82 -13.37 -26.45
CA ASP A 579 17.15 -13.44 -27.05
C ASP A 579 17.08 -13.38 -28.59
N LEU A 580 17.81 -12.44 -29.19
CA LEU A 580 18.06 -12.35 -30.63
C LEU A 580 19.56 -12.28 -30.89
N ASN A 581 20.13 -13.41 -31.34
CA ASN A 581 21.58 -13.61 -31.55
C ASN A 581 22.43 -13.26 -30.31
N GLY A 582 22.05 -13.76 -29.13
CA GLY A 582 22.83 -13.54 -27.91
C GLY A 582 22.59 -12.19 -27.22
N LYS A 583 21.69 -11.35 -27.75
CA LYS A 583 21.31 -10.07 -27.14
C LYS A 583 19.86 -10.13 -26.64
N GLU A 584 19.64 -9.78 -25.37
CA GLU A 584 18.28 -9.58 -24.85
C GLU A 584 17.70 -8.27 -25.39
N VAL A 585 16.58 -8.35 -26.08
CA VAL A 585 15.92 -7.20 -26.72
C VAL A 585 14.41 -7.27 -26.58
N PHE A 586 13.76 -6.12 -26.72
CA PHE A 586 12.33 -5.95 -26.90
C PHE A 586 12.03 -5.62 -28.36
N ILE A 587 11.11 -6.38 -28.96
CA ILE A 587 10.65 -6.18 -30.33
C ILE A 587 9.13 -6.06 -30.32
N HIS A 588 8.62 -5.08 -31.08
CA HIS A 588 7.18 -4.88 -31.22
C HIS A 588 6.53 -6.05 -31.97
N SER A 589 5.32 -6.46 -31.58
CA SER A 589 4.65 -7.63 -32.13
C SER A 589 4.43 -7.56 -33.66
N SER A 590 4.25 -6.37 -34.23
CA SER A 590 4.06 -6.20 -35.68
C SER A 590 5.25 -6.67 -36.52
N TYR A 591 6.46 -6.65 -35.95
CA TYR A 591 7.73 -7.01 -36.61
C TYR A 591 8.09 -8.50 -36.48
N LEU A 592 7.20 -9.28 -35.85
CA LEU A 592 7.39 -10.70 -35.58
C LEU A 592 6.30 -11.53 -36.25
N ALA A 593 6.64 -12.74 -36.66
CA ALA A 593 5.72 -13.73 -37.17
C ALA A 593 5.76 -14.98 -36.27
N GLY A 594 4.58 -15.51 -35.95
CA GLY A 594 4.45 -16.86 -35.42
C GLY A 594 4.65 -17.90 -36.52
N VAL A 595 4.96 -19.13 -36.13
CA VAL A 595 4.97 -20.29 -37.02
C VAL A 595 3.96 -21.30 -36.52
N GLU A 596 3.00 -21.63 -37.38
CA GLU A 596 2.01 -22.67 -37.12
C GLU A 596 2.42 -23.93 -37.89
N GLU A 597 2.90 -24.93 -37.15
CA GLU A 597 3.23 -26.23 -37.72
C GLU A 597 2.01 -27.15 -37.70
N SER A 598 1.82 -27.91 -38.77
CA SER A 598 0.78 -28.93 -38.87
C SER A 598 1.29 -30.17 -39.57
N ASN A 599 0.62 -31.30 -39.30
CA ASN A 599 0.89 -32.54 -40.01
C ASN A 599 0.31 -32.47 -41.42
N THR A 600 1.00 -33.10 -42.36
CA THR A 600 0.50 -33.27 -43.73
C THR A 600 0.96 -34.64 -44.25
N SER A 601 0.50 -35.05 -45.43
CA SER A 601 0.99 -36.27 -46.06
C SER A 601 1.05 -36.08 -47.57
N LEU A 602 2.21 -35.64 -48.04
CA LEU A 602 2.49 -35.43 -49.45
C LEU A 602 3.75 -36.21 -49.87
N LEU A 603 3.87 -36.42 -51.18
CA LEU A 603 5.15 -36.67 -51.85
C LEU A 603 5.50 -35.45 -52.68
N GLY A 604 6.80 -35.13 -52.79
CA GLY A 604 7.25 -33.94 -53.49
C GLY A 604 8.54 -34.12 -54.29
N HIS A 605 8.59 -33.47 -55.46
CA HIS A 605 9.80 -33.26 -56.26
C HIS A 605 10.26 -31.81 -56.14
N ILE A 606 11.56 -31.61 -55.94
CA ILE A 606 12.16 -30.29 -55.79
C ILE A 606 12.36 -29.63 -57.17
N LYS A 607 12.00 -28.35 -57.31
CA LYS A 607 12.27 -27.58 -58.53
C LYS A 607 13.75 -27.14 -58.57
N LYS A 608 14.33 -27.05 -59.78
CA LYS A 608 15.71 -26.60 -59.99
C LYS A 608 15.91 -25.16 -59.48
N GLY A 609 17.08 -24.86 -58.91
CA GLY A 609 17.45 -23.51 -58.44
C GLY A 609 16.84 -23.11 -57.09
N THR A 610 16.28 -24.05 -56.33
CA THR A 610 15.64 -23.78 -55.04
C THR A 610 16.62 -23.90 -53.87
N LYS A 611 16.37 -23.14 -52.80
CA LYS A 611 17.14 -23.21 -51.55
C LYS A 611 16.40 -24.01 -50.49
N ILE A 612 17.14 -24.87 -49.78
CA ILE A 612 16.64 -25.66 -48.65
C ILE A 612 17.12 -24.98 -47.36
N TYR A 613 16.24 -24.83 -46.38
CA TYR A 613 16.52 -24.18 -45.12
C TYR A 613 16.58 -25.21 -43.99
N LYS A 614 17.64 -25.24 -43.17
CA LYS A 614 17.66 -26.10 -41.97
C LYS A 614 16.60 -25.63 -40.96
N THR A 615 16.44 -24.33 -40.84
CA THR A 615 15.47 -23.66 -39.99
C THR A 615 14.54 -22.81 -40.85
N ILE A 616 13.22 -22.89 -40.64
CA ILE A 616 12.22 -22.14 -41.43
C ILE A 616 12.61 -20.66 -41.47
N GLY A 617 12.68 -20.10 -42.68
CA GLY A 617 12.90 -18.67 -42.90
C GLY A 617 14.35 -18.18 -42.74
N ASP A 618 15.24 -18.98 -42.13
CA ASP A 618 16.62 -18.56 -41.87
C ASP A 618 17.51 -18.74 -43.10
N THR A 619 17.71 -17.65 -43.84
CA THR A 619 18.55 -17.61 -45.04
C THR A 619 20.01 -17.95 -44.78
N ALA A 620 20.53 -17.74 -43.57
CA ALA A 620 21.92 -18.08 -43.22
C ALA A 620 22.14 -19.59 -43.14
N THR A 621 21.08 -20.36 -42.87
CA THR A 621 21.14 -21.83 -42.86
C THR A 621 20.81 -22.45 -44.21
N SER A 622 20.57 -21.64 -45.23
CA SER A 622 20.12 -22.13 -46.53
C SER A 622 21.25 -22.75 -47.36
N PHE A 623 20.95 -23.82 -48.09
CA PHE A 623 21.89 -24.51 -48.97
C PHE A 623 21.22 -24.93 -50.29
N SER A 624 22.03 -25.22 -51.32
CA SER A 624 21.53 -25.59 -52.64
C SER A 624 20.79 -26.95 -52.64
N SER A 625 19.72 -27.03 -53.44
CA SER A 625 18.95 -28.25 -53.67
C SER A 625 19.56 -29.20 -54.71
N ASP A 626 20.65 -28.84 -55.40
CA ASP A 626 21.12 -29.56 -56.61
C ASP A 626 21.32 -31.07 -56.40
N LYS A 627 21.93 -31.48 -55.30
CA LYS A 627 22.15 -32.91 -54.99
C LYS A 627 20.85 -33.69 -54.72
N TYR A 628 19.77 -32.98 -54.43
CA TYR A 628 18.44 -33.51 -54.11
C TYR A 628 17.47 -33.47 -55.30
N LEU A 629 17.89 -33.01 -56.47
CA LEU A 629 17.04 -33.06 -57.68
C LEU A 629 16.84 -34.48 -58.19
N ASN A 630 15.77 -34.68 -58.98
CA ASN A 630 15.41 -35.92 -59.67
C ASN A 630 15.07 -37.11 -58.74
N LYS A 631 14.65 -36.80 -57.50
CA LYS A 631 14.26 -37.75 -56.47
C LYS A 631 12.96 -37.29 -55.80
N VAL A 632 12.12 -38.23 -55.39
CA VAL A 632 10.90 -37.96 -54.63
C VAL A 632 11.18 -37.98 -53.13
N TYR A 633 10.55 -37.05 -52.40
CA TYR A 633 10.68 -36.89 -50.95
C TYR A 633 9.32 -37.00 -50.26
N TYR A 634 9.33 -37.49 -49.04
CA TYR A 634 8.16 -37.47 -48.17
C TYR A 634 8.05 -36.11 -47.50
N ILE A 635 6.82 -35.61 -47.41
CA ILE A 635 6.48 -34.39 -46.68
C ILE A 635 5.41 -34.78 -45.66
N LYS A 636 5.83 -34.85 -44.39
CA LYS A 636 4.95 -35.25 -43.27
C LYS A 636 4.63 -34.11 -42.31
N LYS A 637 5.23 -32.95 -42.54
CA LYS A 637 5.04 -31.74 -41.74
C LYS A 637 5.10 -30.52 -42.64
N GLN A 638 4.24 -29.56 -42.36
CA GLN A 638 4.17 -28.26 -43.03
C GLN A 638 4.11 -27.16 -41.99
N ALA A 639 4.48 -25.94 -42.38
CA ALA A 639 4.48 -24.80 -41.47
C ALA A 639 4.06 -23.53 -42.21
N LYS A 640 3.18 -22.75 -41.58
CA LYS A 640 2.77 -21.43 -42.09
C LYS A 640 3.52 -20.35 -41.30
N MET A 641 4.27 -19.51 -42.01
CA MET A 641 4.99 -18.36 -41.44
C MET A 641 4.54 -17.10 -42.19
N GLY A 642 3.67 -16.30 -41.56
CA GLY A 642 2.92 -15.27 -42.27
C GLY A 642 2.06 -15.90 -43.37
N ASP A 643 2.14 -15.38 -44.60
CA ASP A 643 1.41 -15.92 -45.75
C ASP A 643 2.17 -17.01 -46.51
N GLN A 644 3.40 -17.34 -46.08
CA GLN A 644 4.25 -18.30 -46.75
C GLN A 644 4.11 -19.70 -46.12
N LEU A 645 3.67 -20.67 -46.93
CA LEU A 645 3.68 -22.09 -46.56
C LEU A 645 5.05 -22.72 -46.85
N TYR A 646 5.53 -23.53 -45.92
CA TYR A 646 6.75 -24.32 -46.00
C TYR A 646 6.47 -25.81 -45.79
N TYR A 647 7.25 -26.66 -46.45
CA TYR A 647 7.21 -28.12 -46.33
C TYR A 647 8.53 -28.67 -45.82
N LEU A 648 8.47 -29.54 -44.82
CA LEU A 648 9.62 -30.30 -44.32
C LEU A 648 9.79 -31.55 -45.18
N ILE A 649 10.88 -31.61 -45.95
CA ILE A 649 11.19 -32.76 -46.80
C ILE A 649 12.06 -33.79 -46.07
N SER A 650 11.74 -35.07 -46.30
CA SER A 650 12.45 -36.21 -45.73
C SER A 650 12.67 -37.32 -46.75
N THR A 651 13.76 -38.07 -46.61
CA THR A 651 14.00 -39.31 -47.36
C THR A 651 13.15 -40.48 -46.86
N GLU A 652 12.57 -40.38 -45.68
CA GLU A 652 11.76 -41.40 -45.01
C GLU A 652 10.32 -40.91 -44.80
N PRO A 653 9.32 -41.80 -44.68
CA PRO A 653 7.94 -41.42 -44.40
C PRO A 653 7.73 -40.95 -42.95
N SER A 654 8.54 -39.98 -42.48
CA SER A 654 8.61 -39.46 -41.12
C SER A 654 8.81 -37.94 -41.12
N SER A 655 8.28 -37.26 -40.10
CA SER A 655 8.54 -35.84 -39.82
C SER A 655 9.73 -35.62 -38.88
N THR A 656 10.40 -36.68 -38.44
CA THR A 656 11.53 -36.63 -37.48
C THR A 656 12.76 -37.41 -37.92
N ARG A 657 12.62 -38.36 -38.86
CA ARG A 657 13.73 -39.17 -39.39
C ARG A 657 13.95 -38.85 -40.86
N GLY A 658 15.19 -38.98 -41.33
CA GLY A 658 15.58 -38.71 -42.72
C GLY A 658 15.42 -37.25 -43.15
N ILE A 659 15.38 -36.30 -42.21
CA ILE A 659 15.10 -34.89 -42.47
C ILE A 659 16.22 -34.25 -43.29
N ILE A 660 15.83 -33.56 -44.37
CA ILE A 660 16.74 -32.76 -45.18
C ILE A 660 16.62 -31.28 -44.83
N GLY A 661 15.39 -30.76 -44.73
CA GLY A 661 15.13 -29.37 -44.37
C GLY A 661 13.78 -28.88 -44.89
N TRP A 662 13.54 -27.58 -44.70
CA TRP A 662 12.33 -26.88 -45.10
C TRP A 662 12.51 -26.26 -46.49
N LEU A 663 11.47 -26.30 -47.32
CA LEU A 663 11.37 -25.51 -48.56
C LEU A 663 10.05 -24.75 -48.57
N LYS A 664 9.98 -23.65 -49.34
CA LYS A 664 8.69 -23.01 -49.62
C LYS A 664 7.83 -23.97 -50.43
N ALA A 665 6.53 -24.03 -50.14
CA ALA A 665 5.61 -24.93 -50.84
C ALA A 665 5.63 -24.71 -52.37
N LYS A 666 5.76 -23.45 -52.82
CA LYS A 666 5.86 -23.10 -54.25
C LYS A 666 7.11 -23.63 -54.96
N ASP A 667 8.14 -24.00 -54.21
CA ASP A 667 9.43 -24.51 -54.71
C ASP A 667 9.40 -26.04 -54.93
N LEU A 668 8.26 -26.68 -54.64
CA LEU A 668 8.04 -28.12 -54.81
C LEU A 668 6.89 -28.35 -55.82
N ARG A 669 6.94 -29.50 -56.49
CA ARG A 669 5.75 -30.12 -57.10
C ARG A 669 5.29 -31.23 -56.18
N THR A 670 4.05 -31.18 -55.71
CA THR A 670 3.56 -32.10 -54.67
C THR A 670 2.29 -32.82 -55.08
N HIS A 671 2.10 -34.02 -54.52
CA HIS A 671 0.84 -34.76 -54.60
C HIS A 671 0.47 -35.32 -53.23
N ILE A 672 -0.85 -35.40 -52.98
CA ILE A 672 -1.38 -36.04 -51.78
C ILE A 672 -0.94 -37.50 -51.75
N HIS A 673 -0.45 -37.95 -50.60
CA HIS A 673 0.03 -39.30 -50.39
C HIS A 673 -0.82 -40.00 -49.32
N LYS A 674 -1.49 -41.08 -49.71
CA LYS A 674 -2.41 -41.84 -48.86
C LYS A 674 -2.08 -43.33 -48.91
N GLY A 675 -1.82 -43.95 -47.75
CA GLY A 675 -1.79 -45.41 -47.66
C GLY A 675 -3.21 -45.98 -47.81
N ILE A 676 -3.36 -47.04 -48.61
CA ILE A 676 -4.66 -47.68 -48.85
C ILE A 676 -4.79 -48.94 -48.00
N ASP A 677 -3.86 -49.87 -48.14
CA ASP A 677 -3.84 -51.11 -47.38
C ASP A 677 -2.42 -51.68 -47.28
N LYS A 678 -2.24 -52.66 -46.39
CA LYS A 678 -1.04 -53.50 -46.27
C LYS A 678 -1.37 -54.96 -46.61
N LYS A 679 -2.37 -55.20 -47.46
CA LYS A 679 -2.79 -56.55 -47.79
C LYS A 679 -1.79 -57.15 -48.76
N ASN A 680 -1.39 -58.39 -48.49
CA ASN A 680 -0.55 -59.14 -49.41
C ASN A 680 -1.35 -59.47 -50.68
N LYS A 681 -0.81 -59.15 -51.86
CA LYS A 681 -1.42 -59.43 -53.17
C LYS A 681 -0.37 -60.01 -54.11
N PHE A 682 -0.78 -60.93 -54.97
CA PHE A 682 0.05 -61.40 -56.07
C PHE A 682 -0.43 -60.72 -57.35
N LEU A 683 0.42 -59.89 -57.92
CA LEU A 683 0.18 -59.23 -59.21
C LEU A 683 1.26 -59.64 -60.21
N TYR A 684 1.02 -59.42 -61.49
CA TYR A 684 1.94 -59.82 -62.56
C TYR A 684 2.37 -58.63 -63.39
N VAL A 685 3.66 -58.56 -63.73
CA VAL A 685 4.21 -57.45 -64.51
C VAL A 685 3.82 -57.60 -65.99
N LYS A 686 3.21 -56.57 -66.58
CA LYS A 686 2.79 -56.57 -68.01
C LYS A 686 3.95 -56.48 -69.00
N GLY A 687 5.12 -56.03 -68.55
CA GLY A 687 6.30 -55.80 -69.39
C GLY A 687 6.44 -54.37 -69.91
N THR A 688 5.74 -53.40 -69.33
CA THR A 688 5.76 -51.98 -69.71
C THR A 688 6.00 -51.10 -68.50
N GLY A 689 6.65 -49.96 -68.67
CA GLY A 689 6.88 -48.98 -67.61
C GLY A 689 8.11 -49.30 -66.74
N SER A 690 8.19 -48.63 -65.59
CA SER A 690 9.36 -48.67 -64.71
C SER A 690 8.96 -48.99 -63.27
N ALA A 691 9.94 -49.38 -62.46
CA ALA A 691 9.78 -49.61 -61.03
C ALA A 691 10.77 -48.78 -60.22
N TYR A 692 10.32 -48.29 -59.06
CA TYR A 692 11.01 -47.28 -58.27
C TYR A 692 11.18 -47.71 -56.81
N SER A 693 12.13 -47.11 -56.10
CA SER A 693 12.32 -47.31 -54.67
C SER A 693 11.26 -46.60 -53.80
N LYS A 694 10.51 -45.66 -54.40
CA LYS A 694 9.36 -44.95 -53.80
C LYS A 694 8.28 -44.75 -54.86
N ALA A 695 7.01 -44.70 -54.46
CA ALA A 695 5.95 -44.31 -55.37
C ALA A 695 6.19 -42.92 -55.96
N TRP A 696 5.82 -42.73 -57.22
CA TRP A 696 6.07 -41.47 -57.95
C TRP A 696 7.55 -41.04 -57.95
N GLY A 697 8.45 -42.02 -57.97
CA GLY A 697 9.89 -41.82 -57.98
C GLY A 697 10.39 -41.08 -59.23
N GLY A 698 11.49 -40.33 -59.06
CA GLY A 698 12.20 -39.70 -60.17
C GLY A 698 13.27 -40.61 -60.75
N PRO A 699 14.08 -40.11 -61.71
CA PRO A 699 15.20 -40.86 -62.28
C PRO A 699 16.18 -41.43 -61.24
N LYS A 700 16.41 -40.74 -60.11
CA LYS A 700 17.28 -41.24 -59.02
C LYS A 700 16.60 -42.22 -58.07
N ASP A 701 15.30 -42.48 -58.23
CA ASP A 701 14.59 -43.52 -57.48
C ASP A 701 14.39 -44.79 -58.31
N LEU A 702 14.86 -44.87 -59.55
CA LEU A 702 14.69 -46.06 -60.40
C LEU A 702 15.38 -47.29 -59.81
N VAL A 703 14.66 -48.41 -59.80
CA VAL A 703 15.19 -49.75 -59.47
C VAL A 703 15.20 -50.63 -60.73
N TYR A 704 14.15 -50.51 -61.55
CA TYR A 704 14.10 -51.06 -62.90
C TYR A 704 13.70 -49.93 -63.85
N ALA A 705 14.62 -49.54 -64.75
CA ALA A 705 14.37 -48.53 -65.77
C ALA A 705 13.29 -49.00 -66.77
N ASP A 706 13.31 -50.28 -67.10
CA ASP A 706 12.33 -50.92 -67.97
C ASP A 706 11.91 -52.28 -67.40
N LEU A 707 10.59 -52.53 -67.41
CA LEU A 707 9.96 -53.75 -66.94
C LEU A 707 9.79 -54.82 -68.03
N ALA A 708 10.20 -54.58 -69.28
CA ALA A 708 10.10 -55.56 -70.37
C ALA A 708 10.71 -56.93 -70.01
N GLY A 709 11.91 -56.94 -69.44
CA GLY A 709 12.59 -58.16 -68.97
C GLY A 709 11.94 -58.84 -67.76
N GLN A 710 10.95 -58.20 -67.14
CA GLN A 710 10.20 -58.71 -65.98
C GLN A 710 8.79 -59.18 -66.38
N LYS A 711 8.45 -59.18 -67.66
CA LYS A 711 7.11 -59.57 -68.14
C LYS A 711 6.70 -60.95 -67.63
N GLY A 712 5.50 -61.04 -67.06
CA GLY A 712 4.92 -62.26 -66.51
C GLY A 712 5.47 -62.68 -65.14
N LYS A 713 6.48 -61.97 -64.59
CA LYS A 713 7.00 -62.26 -63.26
C LYS A 713 5.98 -61.85 -62.18
N ILE A 714 5.95 -62.66 -61.11
CA ILE A 714 5.11 -62.42 -59.94
C ILE A 714 5.71 -61.28 -59.12
N PHE A 715 4.89 -60.28 -58.84
CA PHE A 715 5.15 -59.19 -57.92
C PHE A 715 4.37 -59.42 -56.61
N LYS A 716 5.10 -59.67 -55.53
CA LYS A 716 4.54 -59.95 -54.21
C LYS A 716 4.29 -58.64 -53.46
N VAL A 717 3.12 -58.05 -53.70
CA VAL A 717 2.70 -56.80 -53.07
C VAL A 717 2.52 -57.00 -51.58
N ASN A 718 3.03 -56.06 -50.79
CA ASN A 718 2.82 -55.98 -49.34
C ASN A 718 2.17 -54.65 -48.89
N LYS A 719 2.05 -53.66 -49.79
CA LYS A 719 1.41 -52.38 -49.49
C LYS A 719 0.86 -51.72 -50.74
N THR A 720 -0.31 -51.11 -50.59
CA THR A 720 -0.96 -50.30 -51.62
C THR A 720 -1.03 -48.85 -51.14
N GLU A 721 -0.65 -47.89 -51.99
CA GLU A 721 -0.76 -46.46 -51.71
C GLU A 721 -1.23 -45.65 -52.92
N LYS A 722 -1.82 -44.49 -52.68
CA LYS A 722 -2.18 -43.51 -53.69
C LYS A 722 -1.28 -42.29 -53.60
N VAL A 723 -0.82 -41.83 -54.76
CA VAL A 723 -0.09 -40.57 -54.93
C VAL A 723 -0.84 -39.75 -55.97
N GLY A 724 -1.52 -38.69 -55.53
CA GLY A 724 -2.54 -38.03 -56.32
C GLY A 724 -3.66 -39.02 -56.67
N ASN A 725 -4.01 -39.12 -57.96
CA ASN A 725 -5.02 -40.06 -58.45
C ASN A 725 -4.46 -41.46 -58.78
N ASN A 726 -3.15 -41.64 -58.70
CA ASN A 726 -2.46 -42.84 -59.16
C ASN A 726 -2.31 -43.87 -58.04
N THR A 727 -2.64 -45.13 -58.34
CA THR A 727 -2.43 -46.26 -57.42
C THR A 727 -1.08 -46.89 -57.66
N TRP A 728 -0.31 -47.05 -56.59
CA TRP A 728 1.01 -47.65 -56.56
C TRP A 728 1.03 -48.84 -55.61
N TYR A 729 1.73 -49.89 -56.00
CA TYR A 729 1.91 -51.10 -55.23
C TYR A 729 3.38 -51.26 -54.85
N ARG A 730 3.66 -51.45 -53.57
CA ARG A 730 4.96 -51.83 -53.03
C ARG A 730 5.00 -53.33 -52.81
N GLY A 731 6.11 -53.96 -53.16
CA GLY A 731 6.27 -55.40 -52.98
C GLY A 731 7.66 -55.87 -53.36
N ASP A 732 7.85 -57.18 -53.29
CA ASP A 732 9.05 -57.86 -53.77
C ASP A 732 8.90 -58.27 -55.25
N LEU A 733 9.84 -57.85 -56.09
CA LEU A 733 10.03 -58.30 -57.46
C LEU A 733 11.46 -58.84 -57.59
N ASN A 734 11.60 -60.16 -57.74
CA ASN A 734 12.89 -60.85 -57.84
C ASN A 734 13.88 -60.46 -56.73
N GLY A 735 13.44 -60.43 -55.47
CA GLY A 735 14.30 -60.13 -54.32
C GLY A 735 14.58 -58.64 -54.11
N LYS A 736 14.00 -57.74 -54.92
CA LYS A 736 14.09 -56.29 -54.74
C LYS A 736 12.73 -55.72 -54.33
N GLU A 737 12.75 -54.92 -53.28
CA GLU A 737 11.57 -54.14 -52.91
C GLU A 737 11.39 -52.94 -53.85
N VAL A 738 10.24 -52.86 -54.51
CA VAL A 738 9.95 -51.83 -55.50
C VAL A 738 8.50 -51.34 -55.39
N PHE A 739 8.28 -50.14 -55.90
CA PHE A 739 7.00 -49.54 -56.20
C PHE A 739 6.73 -49.58 -57.70
N ILE A 740 5.59 -50.15 -58.09
CA ILE A 740 5.16 -50.24 -59.49
C ILE A 740 3.78 -49.60 -59.61
N HIS A 741 3.61 -48.78 -60.64
CA HIS A 741 2.32 -48.17 -60.94
C HIS A 741 1.31 -49.23 -61.37
N SER A 742 0.07 -49.12 -60.88
CA SER A 742 -1.01 -50.08 -61.13
C SER A 742 -1.24 -50.40 -62.62
N SER A 743 -1.08 -49.42 -63.52
CA SER A 743 -1.26 -49.63 -64.97
C SER A 743 -0.31 -50.68 -65.56
N TYR A 744 0.85 -50.89 -64.96
CA TYR A 744 1.91 -51.81 -65.41
C TYR A 744 1.77 -53.22 -64.83
N LEU A 745 0.74 -53.43 -64.02
CA LEU A 745 0.45 -54.70 -63.37
C LEU A 745 -0.88 -55.26 -63.88
N ALA A 746 -0.98 -56.57 -63.92
CA ALA A 746 -2.20 -57.32 -64.16
C ALA A 746 -2.57 -58.13 -62.92
N GLY A 747 -3.84 -58.08 -62.53
CA GLY A 747 -4.42 -59.07 -61.63
C GLY A 747 -4.68 -60.38 -62.37
N VAL A 748 -4.95 -61.44 -61.60
CA VAL A 748 -5.49 -62.69 -62.12
C VAL A 748 -6.92 -62.82 -61.65
N GLU A 749 -7.84 -62.88 -62.60
CA GLU A 749 -9.25 -63.18 -62.34
C GLU A 749 -9.49 -64.66 -62.60
N GLU A 750 -9.65 -65.44 -61.54
CA GLU A 750 -10.00 -66.84 -61.65
C GLU A 750 -11.53 -66.99 -61.67
N SER A 751 -12.04 -67.85 -62.55
CA SER A 751 -13.45 -68.21 -62.61
C SER A 751 -13.60 -69.71 -62.83
N ASN A 752 -14.75 -70.25 -62.46
CA ASN A 752 -15.07 -71.64 -62.74
C ASN A 752 -15.42 -71.80 -64.22
N THR A 753 -15.10 -72.96 -64.77
CA THR A 753 -15.51 -73.36 -66.12
C THR A 753 -15.77 -74.88 -66.11
N SER A 754 -16.32 -75.43 -67.18
CA SER A 754 -16.48 -76.88 -67.32
C SER A 754 -16.20 -77.29 -68.75
N LEU A 755 -14.92 -77.59 -69.00
CA LEU A 755 -14.44 -78.04 -70.31
C LEU A 755 -13.68 -79.36 -70.17
N LEU A 756 -13.61 -80.09 -71.27
CA LEU A 756 -12.62 -81.15 -71.49
C LEU A 756 -11.60 -80.64 -72.50
N GLY A 757 -10.32 -80.96 -72.31
CA GLY A 757 -9.25 -80.46 -73.18
C GLY A 757 -8.18 -81.49 -73.52
N HIS A 758 -7.68 -81.41 -74.75
CA HIS A 758 -6.46 -82.08 -75.20
C HIS A 758 -5.31 -81.08 -75.32
N ILE A 759 -4.14 -81.45 -74.77
CA ILE A 759 -2.95 -80.61 -74.80
C ILE A 759 -2.29 -80.68 -76.19
N LYS A 760 -1.92 -79.53 -76.77
CA LYS A 760 -1.17 -79.48 -78.04
C LYS A 760 0.29 -79.87 -77.80
N LYS A 761 0.91 -80.54 -78.78
CA LYS A 761 2.33 -80.92 -78.76
C LYS A 761 3.23 -79.68 -78.64
N GLY A 762 4.29 -79.76 -77.83
CA GLY A 762 5.27 -78.68 -77.66
C GLY A 762 4.85 -77.54 -76.73
N THR A 763 3.87 -77.75 -75.85
CA THR A 763 3.35 -76.73 -74.95
C THR A 763 4.00 -76.82 -73.56
N LYS A 764 3.96 -75.70 -72.82
CA LYS A 764 4.49 -75.63 -71.44
C LYS A 764 3.33 -75.59 -70.45
N ILE A 765 3.42 -76.42 -69.43
CA ILE A 765 2.50 -76.45 -68.29
C ILE A 765 3.12 -75.62 -67.17
N TYR A 766 2.34 -74.72 -66.59
CA TYR A 766 2.78 -73.79 -65.56
C TYR A 766 2.23 -74.23 -64.19
N LYS A 767 3.10 -74.50 -63.20
CA LYS A 767 2.62 -74.79 -61.83
C LYS A 767 1.85 -73.61 -61.23
N THR A 768 2.34 -72.40 -61.49
CA THR A 768 1.68 -71.14 -61.15
C THR A 768 1.44 -70.35 -62.43
N ILE A 769 0.26 -69.76 -62.61
CA ILE A 769 -0.11 -69.01 -63.83
C ILE A 769 1.02 -68.05 -64.24
N GLY A 770 1.50 -68.18 -65.48
CA GLY A 770 2.49 -67.29 -66.06
C GLY A 770 3.94 -67.46 -65.59
N ASP A 771 4.20 -68.29 -64.58
CA ASP A 771 5.56 -68.48 -64.07
C ASP A 771 6.36 -69.46 -64.94
N THR A 772 7.18 -68.90 -65.84
CA THR A 772 8.03 -69.69 -66.73
C THR A 772 9.12 -70.48 -66.00
N ALA A 773 9.52 -70.06 -64.79
CA ALA A 773 10.58 -70.73 -64.04
C ALA A 773 10.12 -72.08 -63.47
N THR A 774 8.83 -72.21 -63.18
CA THR A 774 8.22 -73.45 -62.69
C THR A 774 7.50 -74.23 -63.80
N SER A 775 7.67 -73.81 -65.06
CA SER A 775 7.03 -74.48 -66.20
C SER A 775 7.77 -75.75 -66.62
N PHE A 776 7.03 -76.76 -67.07
CA PHE A 776 7.58 -78.04 -67.51
C PHE A 776 6.91 -78.50 -68.82
N SER A 777 7.56 -79.41 -69.54
CA SER A 777 7.07 -79.89 -70.83
C SER A 777 5.78 -80.70 -70.68
N SER A 778 4.85 -80.53 -71.63
CA SER A 778 3.61 -81.29 -71.68
C SER A 778 3.75 -82.70 -72.26
N ASP A 779 4.93 -83.14 -72.69
CA ASP A 779 5.09 -84.35 -73.52
C ASP A 779 4.53 -85.63 -72.89
N LYS A 780 4.64 -85.79 -71.56
CA LYS A 780 4.08 -86.94 -70.81
C LYS A 780 2.56 -86.90 -70.65
N TYR A 781 1.93 -85.80 -71.06
CA TYR A 781 0.51 -85.51 -70.90
C TYR A 781 -0.21 -85.39 -72.25
N LEU A 782 0.40 -85.87 -73.34
CA LEU A 782 -0.23 -85.89 -74.66
C LEU A 782 -1.20 -87.09 -74.79
N ASN A 783 -2.11 -87.01 -75.76
CA ASN A 783 -3.07 -88.07 -76.12
C ASN A 783 -4.06 -88.50 -75.02
N LYS A 784 -4.24 -87.69 -73.96
CA LYS A 784 -5.25 -87.88 -72.92
C LYS A 784 -6.23 -86.70 -72.92
N VAL A 785 -7.44 -86.94 -72.39
CA VAL A 785 -8.43 -85.90 -72.11
C VAL A 785 -8.24 -85.42 -70.67
N TYR A 786 -8.22 -84.11 -70.46
CA TYR A 786 -8.15 -83.50 -69.13
C TYR A 786 -9.39 -82.69 -68.82
N TYR A 787 -9.79 -82.70 -67.56
CA TYR A 787 -10.84 -81.85 -67.05
C TYR A 787 -10.30 -80.45 -66.78
N ILE A 788 -11.06 -79.44 -67.20
CA ILE A 788 -10.80 -78.04 -66.94
C ILE A 788 -11.98 -77.50 -66.16
N LYS A 789 -11.82 -77.41 -64.84
CA LYS A 789 -12.86 -76.92 -63.93
C LYS A 789 -12.65 -75.47 -63.49
N LYS A 790 -11.50 -74.90 -63.86
CA LYS A 790 -11.11 -73.54 -63.50
C LYS A 790 -10.35 -72.89 -64.64
N GLN A 791 -10.67 -71.63 -64.89
CA GLN A 791 -9.97 -70.80 -65.85
C GLN A 791 -9.49 -69.53 -65.15
N ALA A 792 -8.47 -68.90 -65.69
CA ALA A 792 -7.92 -67.67 -65.16
C ALA A 792 -7.58 -66.72 -66.29
N LYS A 793 -8.02 -65.47 -66.16
CA LYS A 793 -7.69 -64.40 -67.09
C LYS A 793 -6.56 -63.56 -66.49
N MET A 794 -5.44 -63.48 -67.21
CA MET A 794 -4.29 -62.64 -66.86
C MET A 794 -4.01 -61.69 -68.03
N GLY A 795 -4.47 -60.44 -67.92
CA GLY A 795 -4.51 -59.52 -69.06
C GLY A 795 -5.44 -60.05 -70.16
N ASP A 796 -4.96 -60.08 -71.40
CA ASP A 796 -5.73 -60.64 -72.54
C ASP A 796 -5.53 -62.16 -72.71
N GLN A 797 -4.68 -62.77 -71.88
CA GLN A 797 -4.37 -64.19 -71.96
C GLN A 797 -5.26 -65.00 -71.02
N LEU A 798 -6.06 -65.90 -71.60
CA LEU A 798 -6.82 -66.91 -70.85
C LEU A 798 -5.95 -68.14 -70.58
N TYR A 799 -6.05 -68.67 -69.37
CA TYR A 799 -5.40 -69.89 -68.90
C TYR A 799 -6.44 -70.88 -68.39
N TYR A 800 -6.18 -72.17 -68.56
CA TYR A 800 -6.99 -73.28 -68.08
C TYR A 800 -6.19 -74.14 -67.10
N LEU A 801 -6.78 -74.43 -65.94
CA LEU A 801 -6.23 -75.37 -64.98
C LEU A 801 -6.63 -76.77 -65.42
N ILE A 802 -5.67 -77.59 -65.81
CA ILE A 802 -5.93 -78.97 -66.25
C ILE A 802 -5.79 -79.95 -65.09
N SER A 803 -6.70 -80.90 -65.05
CA SER A 803 -6.76 -81.98 -64.06
C SER A 803 -7.04 -83.33 -64.70
N THR A 804 -6.53 -84.40 -64.11
CA THR A 804 -6.92 -85.78 -64.43
C THR A 804 -8.29 -86.17 -63.86
N GLU A 805 -8.83 -85.39 -62.91
CA GLU A 805 -10.12 -85.61 -62.26
C GLU A 805 -11.08 -84.46 -62.57
N PRO A 806 -12.42 -84.66 -62.52
CA PRO A 806 -13.42 -83.60 -62.69
C PRO A 806 -13.47 -82.61 -61.50
N SER A 807 -12.32 -82.12 -61.06
CA SER A 807 -12.12 -81.25 -59.90
C SER A 807 -11.14 -80.11 -60.21
N SER A 808 -11.36 -78.95 -59.59
CA SER A 808 -10.43 -77.81 -59.62
C SER A 808 -9.39 -77.85 -58.49
N THR A 809 -9.40 -78.89 -57.65
CA THR A 809 -8.49 -79.05 -56.51
C THR A 809 -7.82 -80.42 -56.43
N ARG A 810 -8.38 -81.46 -57.05
CA ARG A 810 -7.81 -82.82 -57.11
C ARG A 810 -7.33 -83.15 -58.53
N GLY A 811 -6.33 -84.02 -58.65
CA GLY A 811 -5.75 -84.45 -59.93
C GLY A 811 -5.02 -83.34 -60.72
N ILE A 812 -4.69 -82.22 -60.09
CA ILE A 812 -4.15 -81.02 -60.76
C ILE A 812 -2.77 -81.28 -61.34
N ILE A 813 -2.63 -80.97 -62.64
CA ILE A 813 -1.34 -81.02 -63.33
C ILE A 813 -0.72 -79.62 -63.38
N GLY A 814 -1.53 -78.60 -63.69
CA GLY A 814 -1.09 -77.21 -63.75
C GLY A 814 -1.91 -76.37 -64.72
N TRP A 815 -1.47 -75.14 -64.95
CA TRP A 815 -2.10 -74.18 -65.85
C TRP A 815 -1.50 -74.26 -67.24
N LEU A 816 -2.33 -74.21 -68.29
CA LEU A 816 -1.89 -73.95 -69.67
C LEU A 816 -2.59 -72.73 -70.22
N LYS A 817 -2.00 -72.09 -71.24
CA LYS A 817 -2.73 -71.06 -71.99
C LYS A 817 -3.89 -71.72 -72.73
N ALA A 818 -5.04 -71.07 -72.77
CA ALA A 818 -6.22 -71.60 -73.46
C ALA A 818 -5.94 -71.92 -74.93
N LYS A 819 -5.14 -71.09 -75.61
CA LYS A 819 -4.73 -71.32 -77.01
C LYS A 819 -3.88 -72.57 -77.22
N ASP A 820 -3.27 -73.10 -76.16
CA ASP A 820 -2.39 -74.27 -76.18
C ASP A 820 -3.19 -75.58 -75.93
N LEU A 821 -4.51 -75.47 -75.77
CA LEU A 821 -5.46 -76.58 -75.62
C LEU A 821 -6.43 -76.62 -76.81
N ARG A 822 -6.93 -77.81 -77.13
CA ARG A 822 -8.18 -77.98 -77.90
C ARG A 822 -9.27 -78.37 -76.91
N THR A 823 -10.31 -77.55 -76.76
CA THR A 823 -11.31 -77.69 -75.69
C THR A 823 -12.73 -77.90 -76.22
N HIS A 824 -13.51 -78.69 -75.51
CA HIS A 824 -14.94 -78.91 -75.74
C HIS A 824 -15.74 -78.67 -74.46
N ILE A 825 -16.99 -78.22 -74.61
CA ILE A 825 -17.90 -78.01 -73.47
C ILE A 825 -18.19 -79.37 -72.83
N HIS A 826 -18.00 -79.45 -71.52
CA HIS A 826 -18.33 -80.64 -70.75
C HIS A 826 -19.65 -80.42 -70.03
N LYS A 827 -20.74 -80.89 -70.65
CA LYS A 827 -22.04 -81.05 -69.99
C LYS A 827 -22.02 -82.40 -69.29
N GLY A 828 -22.05 -82.41 -67.96
CA GLY A 828 -22.35 -83.64 -67.23
C GLY A 828 -23.78 -84.07 -67.61
N ILE A 829 -23.98 -85.36 -67.88
CA ILE A 829 -25.31 -85.95 -67.84
C ILE A 829 -25.59 -86.15 -66.35
N ASP A 830 -26.52 -85.37 -65.80
CA ASP A 830 -26.96 -85.55 -64.40
C ASP A 830 -27.48 -86.98 -64.23
N LYS A 831 -26.88 -87.71 -63.29
CA LYS A 831 -27.48 -88.84 -62.61
C LYS A 831 -27.33 -88.61 -61.12
#